data_AF-A0A5J4W5Z6-F1
#
_entry.id   AF-A0A5J4W5Z6-F1
#
_cell.length_a   1.000
_cell.length_b   1.000
_cell.length_c   1.000
_cell.angle_alpha   90.00
_cell.angle_beta   90.00
_cell.angle_gamma   90.00
#
_symmetry.space_group_name_H-M   'P 1'
#
loop_
_entity.id
_entity.type
_entity.pdbx_description
1 polymer ?
#
loop_
_entity_poly.entity_id
_entity_poly.type
_entity_poly.pdbx_seq_one_letter_code
_entity_poly.pdbx_strand_id
1 'polypeptide(L)'
;MINKTSPVTIKGGVYQTGNQMRTIWRVNTSSTNTVALKQGILTLKNIQFEYQKESNSIIYPTGNFLEANYFTHNEQLIITQCIFKGLNNISVSQIIQADGLNQMNIIDCYFQDIQIENDFDSTVKFYSLNTGSEVLFENSHFENITQTGSYSMGIIDTTAFTDNQKVTINRCTFERCSLSQDQKQGIMGAISIADGIRSQNYTNSFIITNNKFVDNAGLITGGWNNTNIQSKIIQLFSGSTTTLGNTVYFKMSIDYIETQSGYANIAQKEICESKADQTSDCVCDSSYTTSYTLKTCQMDKLCKFDLIHQTTTDCPCLSSADPRAGIICPAYCVKGNLTSECVCDTNSSTYSSSVCEIDKKCKFDLINQSKSDCTCLSTADPRAGGKCPAYCTAKDQPTTDCICDSNSTSYPQSKCQSEKKCTTSSNSTVPTNSCECTGTNSPSGCKCPTDPTLLVGIPNSRCECRSTADPRAGRGQCPAYCIKGSLTPDCICDSDFAGYSFNQCQKDKSCQYDLKNQNKSYCPCLNTSDPRAGGECPAYCVKGQTTSNCTCDANITNFSVAQCEIEKKCITELVHQTASDCPCLSTEDPRAGNGVCPAYCTGPDIPTSDCVCDSNSTSYTPSECQSNKKCTAGSNSTVANNSCTCSKSNYPSGCKCPNDSSQLVGIPKDRCSCRSSSDPIAGSICPAYCISKVDLTANCVCDTGSTSYLLEICLMNKLCKFDLIHQTTTDCPCLSSADPRAGITCPSYCVKGNLTSECVCDSNSSSYSSSICVIDKKCKFDLINQSKSDCPCLNTGDPRAGGKCPDYCTTKDSPTTDCICDSNSTSYPQSTCNTEKGHCSASSNSTVTKDSCECTGTNSPSGCMCPTDPTQLIGIPSSRCECRSTADPRAGRGECPAYCVKGSLTPDCTCDIGSQSYPSATCLKDKLCIFELISQSKANCPCLMKGDPRAGKVCPFYCTSKVELTAECMCELGSSYPQATCERDKLCIVDLIHQSISNCPCLANNDPRDESICNQTEQLYPDPSDPIIPDPTETNPETDQEQEGGSKQESDKDETIKEEQKTSNFVWIIIVVVGTKKQEEID
;
A
#
# COMPACT_ATOMS: atom_id res chain seq x y z
N MET A 1 33.23 40.02 6.35
CA MET A 1 34.36 39.14 5.95
C MET A 1 34.39 37.94 6.87
N ILE A 2 34.52 36.72 6.33
CA ILE A 2 34.69 35.46 7.06
C ILE A 2 36.06 34.90 6.70
N ASN A 3 36.95 34.80 7.68
CA ASN A 3 38.32 34.34 7.50
C ASN A 3 38.68 33.29 8.57
N LYS A 4 37.93 32.18 8.64
CA LYS A 4 38.06 31.15 9.68
C LYS A 4 38.10 29.75 9.06
N THR A 5 39.11 28.97 9.42
CA THR A 5 39.22 27.55 9.02
C THR A 5 38.13 26.68 9.65
N SER A 6 37.68 27.01 10.87
CA SER A 6 36.52 26.39 11.52
C SER A 6 35.21 26.68 10.75
N PRO A 7 34.32 25.70 10.50
CA PRO A 7 33.04 25.94 9.84
C PRO A 7 32.21 27.03 10.51
N VAL A 8 31.71 27.97 9.70
CA VAL A 8 30.85 29.08 10.15
C VAL A 8 29.44 28.84 9.61
N THR A 9 28.43 28.87 10.48
CA THR A 9 27.02 28.83 10.07
C THR A 9 26.30 30.09 10.51
N ILE A 10 25.64 30.76 9.57
CA ILE A 10 24.82 31.95 9.82
C ILE A 10 23.38 31.60 9.47
N LYS A 11 22.46 31.78 10.43
CA LYS A 11 21.03 31.44 10.27
C LYS A 11 20.18 32.69 10.51
N GLY A 12 19.21 32.93 9.63
CA GLY A 12 18.14 33.90 9.83
C GLY A 12 16.83 33.25 10.23
N GLY A 13 15.90 34.05 10.75
CA GLY A 13 14.57 33.64 11.18
C GLY A 13 14.30 33.91 12.67
N VAL A 14 13.15 34.54 12.95
CA VAL A 14 12.57 34.61 14.31
C VAL A 14 11.12 34.13 14.26
N TYR A 15 10.75 33.25 15.17
CA TYR A 15 9.35 32.85 15.38
C TYR A 15 8.68 33.83 16.35
N GLN A 16 7.71 34.61 15.86
CA GLN A 16 6.78 35.36 16.70
C GLN A 16 5.34 35.12 16.23
N THR A 17 4.45 34.83 17.19
CA THR A 17 2.99 34.79 16.99
C THR A 17 2.53 34.07 15.72
N GLY A 18 3.04 32.84 15.51
CA GLY A 18 2.62 31.95 14.43
C GLY A 18 3.30 32.17 13.06
N ASN A 19 3.94 33.31 12.82
CA ASN A 19 4.63 33.60 11.56
C ASN A 19 6.16 33.51 11.70
N GLN A 20 6.81 32.90 10.71
CA GLN A 20 8.27 32.85 10.61
C GLN A 20 8.77 34.11 9.90
N MET A 21 9.20 35.12 10.67
CA MET A 21 9.79 36.32 10.10
C MET A 21 11.21 36.01 9.61
N ARG A 22 11.45 36.16 8.29
CA ARG A 22 12.81 36.02 7.71
C ARG A 22 13.70 37.18 8.18
N THR A 23 14.98 36.90 8.38
CA THR A 23 15.96 37.96 8.67
C THR A 23 16.41 38.61 7.36
N ILE A 24 16.07 39.88 7.19
CA ILE A 24 16.49 40.69 6.04
C ILE A 24 17.86 41.31 6.33
N TRP A 25 18.80 41.17 5.39
CA TRP A 25 20.13 41.76 5.41
C TRP A 25 20.26 42.80 4.28
N ARG A 26 20.62 44.01 4.66
CA ARG A 26 20.97 45.14 3.79
C ARG A 26 22.30 45.73 4.27
N VAL A 27 23.04 46.34 3.36
CA VAL A 27 24.29 47.05 3.66
C VAL A 27 24.07 48.55 3.47
N ASN A 28 24.55 49.36 4.41
CA ASN A 28 24.49 50.83 4.38
C ASN A 28 25.89 51.45 4.54
N THR A 29 26.90 50.78 4.02
CA THR A 29 28.32 51.14 4.13
C THR A 29 29.00 51.01 2.77
N SER A 30 30.12 51.71 2.57
CA SER A 30 30.99 51.56 1.39
C SER A 30 31.75 50.22 1.35
N SER A 31 31.20 49.16 1.92
CA SER A 31 31.73 47.80 1.87
C SER A 31 31.36 47.18 0.54
N THR A 32 32.35 46.73 -0.24
CA THR A 32 32.14 46.21 -1.58
C THR A 32 31.16 45.04 -1.61
N ASN A 33 31.29 44.11 -0.66
CA ASN A 33 30.49 42.88 -0.61
C ASN A 33 29.82 42.68 0.76
N THR A 34 28.59 42.15 0.81
CA THR A 34 27.88 41.86 2.07
C THR A 34 28.57 40.72 2.84
N VAL A 35 28.93 39.66 2.12
CA VAL A 35 29.70 38.51 2.62
C VAL A 35 30.92 38.33 1.73
N ALA A 36 32.08 38.15 2.36
CA ALA A 36 33.33 37.84 1.68
C ALA A 36 34.00 36.70 2.42
N LEU A 37 34.02 35.51 1.82
CA LEU A 37 34.69 34.31 2.33
C LEU A 37 36.15 34.34 1.86
N LYS A 38 37.07 34.24 2.82
CA LYS A 38 38.53 34.29 2.58
C LYS A 38 39.24 32.97 2.90
N GLN A 39 38.66 32.14 3.79
CA GLN A 39 39.02 30.75 4.00
C GLN A 39 37.91 29.98 4.73
N GLY A 40 37.90 28.65 4.60
CA GLY A 40 37.08 27.72 5.36
C GLY A 40 35.73 27.34 4.76
N ILE A 41 34.83 26.84 5.62
CA ILE A 41 33.48 26.38 5.26
C ILE A 41 32.44 27.40 5.75
N LEU A 42 31.57 27.87 4.87
CA LEU A 42 30.49 28.80 5.19
C LEU A 42 29.11 28.23 4.83
N THR A 43 28.23 28.14 5.82
CA THR A 43 26.82 27.80 5.65
C THR A 43 25.93 29.01 5.91
N LEU A 44 25.11 29.40 4.94
CA LEU A 44 24.07 30.42 5.06
C LEU A 44 22.69 29.76 5.02
N LYS A 45 21.79 30.13 5.96
CA LYS A 45 20.44 29.55 6.02
C LYS A 45 19.34 30.57 6.34
N ASN A 46 18.28 30.60 5.53
CA ASN A 46 17.06 31.40 5.75
C ASN A 46 17.32 32.90 5.99
N ILE A 47 18.19 33.49 5.16
CA ILE A 47 18.49 34.94 5.14
C ILE A 47 17.93 35.51 3.83
N GLN A 48 17.40 36.73 3.88
CA GLN A 48 16.94 37.49 2.72
C GLN A 48 17.91 38.65 2.47
N PHE A 49 18.67 38.59 1.38
CA PHE A 49 19.62 39.61 0.97
C PHE A 49 18.93 40.61 0.04
N GLU A 50 19.03 41.90 0.34
CA GLU A 50 18.43 42.97 -0.47
C GLU A 50 19.42 44.10 -0.71
N TYR A 51 19.45 44.61 -1.93
CA TYR A 51 20.20 45.83 -2.27
C TYR A 51 19.47 47.05 -1.69
N GLN A 52 20.24 48.03 -1.23
CA GLN A 52 19.71 49.31 -0.76
C GLN A 52 20.17 50.44 -1.69
N LYS A 53 19.21 51.15 -2.28
CA LYS A 53 19.46 52.38 -3.04
C LYS A 53 19.35 53.60 -2.13
N GLU A 54 20.37 54.45 -2.12
CA GLU A 54 20.31 55.76 -1.47
C GLU A 54 19.79 56.86 -2.41
N SER A 55 19.40 58.00 -1.83
CA SER A 55 18.87 59.17 -2.54
C SER A 55 19.79 59.73 -3.63
N ASN A 56 21.09 59.48 -3.53
CA ASN A 56 22.10 59.90 -4.52
C ASN A 56 22.24 58.89 -5.68
N SER A 57 21.36 57.89 -5.77
CA SER A 57 21.42 56.75 -6.69
C SER A 57 22.63 55.81 -6.54
N ILE A 58 23.36 55.92 -5.43
CA ILE A 58 24.34 54.90 -5.01
C ILE A 58 23.58 53.64 -4.55
N ILE A 59 24.13 52.48 -4.86
CA ILE A 59 23.57 51.16 -4.53
C ILE A 59 24.54 50.44 -3.59
N TYR A 60 24.01 49.81 -2.55
CA TYR A 60 24.77 49.04 -1.56
C TYR A 60 24.25 47.59 -1.42
N PRO A 61 25.12 46.56 -1.36
CA PRO A 61 26.58 46.61 -1.57
C PRO A 61 26.96 47.16 -2.96
N THR A 62 28.18 47.70 -3.10
CA THR A 62 28.63 48.29 -4.38
C THR A 62 29.16 47.25 -5.37
N GLY A 63 29.36 46.02 -4.89
CA GLY A 63 29.63 44.80 -5.64
C GLY A 63 28.65 43.71 -5.20
N ASN A 64 29.17 42.55 -4.79
CA ASN A 64 28.38 41.32 -4.71
C ASN A 64 27.72 41.13 -3.34
N PHE A 65 26.59 40.42 -3.25
CA PHE A 65 26.14 39.95 -1.92
C PHE A 65 27.13 38.94 -1.34
N LEU A 66 27.68 38.05 -2.19
CA LEU A 66 28.69 37.08 -1.77
C LEU A 66 29.88 37.03 -2.72
N GLU A 67 31.08 37.09 -2.14
CA GLU A 67 32.37 36.85 -2.80
C GLU A 67 33.10 35.69 -2.08
N ALA A 68 33.70 34.78 -2.83
CA ALA A 68 34.58 33.74 -2.34
C ALA A 68 35.67 33.46 -3.39
N ASN A 69 36.73 34.28 -3.41
CA ASN A 69 37.68 34.36 -4.55
C ASN A 69 39.13 33.99 -4.16
N TYR A 70 39.38 32.74 -3.73
CA TYR A 70 40.70 32.27 -3.29
C TYR A 70 40.97 30.83 -3.72
N PHE A 71 42.17 30.58 -4.24
CA PHE A 71 42.55 29.34 -4.94
C PHE A 71 43.45 28.40 -4.11
N THR A 72 43.49 28.54 -2.77
CA THR A 72 44.61 28.00 -1.97
C THR A 72 44.24 26.93 -0.94
N HIS A 73 42.96 26.66 -0.68
CA HIS A 73 42.56 25.62 0.28
C HIS A 73 41.32 24.84 -0.19
N ASN A 74 40.70 24.10 0.74
CA ASN A 74 39.52 23.28 0.50
C ASN A 74 38.22 24.03 0.88
N GLU A 75 38.06 25.29 0.46
CA GLU A 75 36.89 26.11 0.79
C GLU A 75 35.56 25.50 0.30
N GLN A 76 34.50 25.71 1.09
CA GLN A 76 33.14 25.27 0.74
C GLN A 76 32.10 26.35 1.08
N LEU A 77 31.11 26.49 0.19
CA LEU A 77 29.99 27.40 0.34
C LEU A 77 28.67 26.63 0.26
N ILE A 78 27.83 26.74 1.29
CA ILE A 78 26.53 26.07 1.37
C ILE A 78 25.47 27.13 1.65
N ILE A 79 24.50 27.29 0.75
CA ILE A 79 23.42 28.27 0.86
C ILE A 79 22.09 27.51 0.81
N THR A 80 21.26 27.72 1.83
CA THR A 80 20.01 26.98 2.01
C THR A 80 18.84 27.90 2.34
N GLN A 81 17.72 27.76 1.64
CA GLN A 81 16.45 28.45 1.98
C GLN A 81 16.54 29.99 1.99
N CYS A 82 17.55 30.56 1.33
CA CYS A 82 17.82 32.00 1.28
C CYS A 82 17.09 32.68 0.11
N ILE A 83 16.85 33.98 0.24
CA ILE A 83 16.32 34.84 -0.83
C ILE A 83 17.38 35.86 -1.21
N PHE A 84 17.58 36.09 -2.50
CA PHE A 84 18.42 37.13 -3.06
C PHE A 84 17.57 38.04 -3.95
N LYS A 85 17.45 39.31 -3.57
CA LYS A 85 16.59 40.28 -4.24
C LYS A 85 17.40 41.44 -4.80
N GLY A 86 17.28 41.66 -6.12
CA GLY A 86 17.87 42.78 -6.83
C GLY A 86 17.07 44.08 -6.67
N LEU A 87 17.17 44.96 -7.66
CA LEU A 87 16.40 46.20 -7.75
C LEU A 87 15.66 46.25 -9.09
N ASN A 88 14.33 46.37 -9.04
CA ASN A 88 13.50 46.50 -10.24
C ASN A 88 13.96 47.66 -11.14
N ASN A 89 14.25 47.35 -12.40
CA ASN A 89 14.69 48.27 -13.44
C ASN A 89 16.00 49.05 -13.11
N ILE A 90 16.87 48.48 -12.27
CA ILE A 90 18.13 49.11 -11.86
C ILE A 90 19.24 48.05 -11.82
N SER A 91 20.28 48.24 -12.63
CA SER A 91 21.45 47.38 -12.67
C SER A 91 22.16 47.27 -11.32
N VAL A 92 22.55 46.05 -10.97
CA VAL A 92 23.36 45.66 -9.81
C VAL A 92 24.54 44.80 -10.27
N SER A 93 25.50 44.53 -9.38
CA SER A 93 26.61 43.62 -9.67
C SER A 93 26.22 42.15 -9.47
N GLN A 94 27.17 41.22 -9.60
CA GLN A 94 26.94 39.78 -9.45
C GLN A 94 26.34 39.47 -8.06
N ILE A 95 25.39 38.54 -7.98
CA ILE A 95 24.75 38.21 -6.68
C ILE A 95 25.71 37.33 -5.85
N ILE A 96 26.30 36.32 -6.50
CA ILE A 96 27.27 35.39 -5.90
C ILE A 96 28.44 35.22 -6.88
N GLN A 97 29.66 35.45 -6.42
CA GLN A 97 30.90 35.06 -7.12
C GLN A 97 31.68 34.07 -6.25
N ALA A 98 32.04 32.93 -6.84
CA ALA A 98 32.69 31.82 -6.16
C ALA A 98 33.84 31.26 -7.01
N ASP A 99 35.02 31.87 -6.89
CA ASP A 99 36.23 31.53 -7.63
C ASP A 99 37.23 30.76 -6.73
N GLY A 100 37.49 29.49 -7.05
CA GLY A 100 38.48 28.64 -6.39
C GLY A 100 37.94 27.66 -5.34
N LEU A 101 36.63 27.54 -5.19
CA LEU A 101 36.01 26.63 -4.21
C LEU A 101 36.13 25.13 -4.60
N ASN A 102 36.18 24.26 -3.58
CA ASN A 102 36.00 22.82 -3.76
C ASN A 102 34.52 22.42 -3.83
N GLN A 103 33.63 23.11 -3.11
CA GLN A 103 32.20 22.81 -3.16
C GLN A 103 31.34 24.07 -3.07
N MET A 104 30.35 24.21 -3.97
CA MET A 104 29.28 25.19 -3.86
C MET A 104 27.91 24.51 -3.98
N ASN A 105 27.11 24.57 -2.91
CA ASN A 105 25.77 24.02 -2.85
C ASN A 105 24.74 25.15 -2.64
N ILE A 106 23.78 25.30 -3.55
CA ILE A 106 22.67 26.26 -3.49
C ILE A 106 21.35 25.46 -3.54
N ILE A 107 20.63 25.44 -2.42
CA ILE A 107 19.50 24.52 -2.18
C ILE A 107 18.29 25.28 -1.64
N ASP A 108 17.08 25.02 -2.16
CA ASP A 108 15.83 25.70 -1.76
C ASP A 108 15.89 27.24 -1.84
N CYS A 109 16.75 27.81 -2.68
CA CYS A 109 16.99 29.26 -2.73
C CYS A 109 16.12 29.98 -3.76
N TYR A 110 15.87 31.27 -3.54
CA TYR A 110 15.08 32.12 -4.42
C TYR A 110 15.91 33.33 -4.89
N PHE A 111 15.94 33.60 -6.19
CA PHE A 111 16.63 34.74 -6.80
C PHE A 111 15.59 35.54 -7.60
N GLN A 112 15.41 36.82 -7.29
CA GLN A 112 14.36 37.63 -7.93
C GLN A 112 14.74 39.09 -8.18
N ASP A 113 14.12 39.70 -9.20
CA ASP A 113 14.15 41.14 -9.48
C ASP A 113 15.56 41.70 -9.75
N ILE A 114 16.40 40.94 -10.47
CA ILE A 114 17.82 41.22 -10.69
C ILE A 114 18.07 41.75 -12.10
N GLN A 115 18.79 42.86 -12.23
CA GLN A 115 19.25 43.40 -13.51
C GLN A 115 20.78 43.54 -13.49
N ILE A 116 21.46 43.13 -14.57
CA ILE A 116 22.94 43.20 -14.68
C ILE A 116 23.33 43.72 -16.08
N GLU A 117 23.96 44.89 -16.13
CA GLU A 117 24.38 45.53 -17.39
C GLU A 117 25.85 45.26 -17.79
N ASN A 118 26.68 44.75 -16.87
CA ASN A 118 28.10 44.54 -17.11
C ASN A 118 28.39 43.38 -18.07
N ASP A 119 29.47 43.52 -18.84
CA ASP A 119 30.11 42.42 -19.56
C ASP A 119 30.75 41.42 -18.57
N PHE A 120 30.70 40.13 -18.91
CA PHE A 120 31.25 39.00 -18.13
C PHE A 120 30.62 38.73 -16.74
N ASP A 121 29.64 39.54 -16.29
CA ASP A 121 28.91 39.32 -15.05
C ASP A 121 27.72 38.35 -15.23
N SER A 122 27.48 37.53 -14.20
CA SER A 122 26.33 36.62 -14.05
C SER A 122 25.61 36.83 -12.73
N THR A 123 24.43 36.21 -12.55
CA THR A 123 23.76 36.23 -11.25
C THR A 123 24.53 35.38 -10.24
N VAL A 124 24.85 34.13 -10.61
CA VAL A 124 25.72 33.24 -9.82
C VAL A 124 26.89 32.83 -10.70
N LYS A 125 28.12 33.12 -10.27
CA LYS A 125 29.35 32.70 -10.93
C LYS A 125 30.09 31.66 -10.10
N PHE A 126 30.48 30.57 -10.73
CA PHE A 126 31.38 29.57 -10.17
C PHE A 126 32.53 29.27 -11.13
N TYR A 127 33.75 29.35 -10.61
CA TYR A 127 34.97 29.06 -11.32
C TYR A 127 35.85 28.21 -10.39
N SER A 128 36.38 27.07 -10.83
CA SER A 128 37.32 26.33 -9.99
C SER A 128 38.44 25.66 -10.78
N LEU A 129 39.66 25.86 -10.27
CA LEU A 129 40.90 25.21 -10.73
C LEU A 129 41.22 23.95 -9.90
N ASN A 130 40.30 23.51 -9.03
CA ASN A 130 40.55 22.44 -8.08
C ASN A 130 39.95 21.14 -8.61
N THR A 131 40.81 20.15 -8.87
CA THR A 131 40.44 18.80 -9.34
C THR A 131 39.41 18.18 -8.42
N GLY A 132 38.30 17.69 -8.97
CA GLY A 132 37.21 17.09 -8.19
C GLY A 132 36.22 18.06 -7.53
N SER A 133 36.26 19.36 -7.83
CA SER A 133 35.30 20.32 -7.28
C SER A 133 33.84 20.04 -7.70
N GLU A 134 32.89 20.20 -6.76
CA GLU A 134 31.46 19.92 -6.97
C GLU A 134 30.59 21.19 -6.87
N VAL A 135 29.71 21.40 -7.86
CA VAL A 135 28.65 22.42 -7.84
C VAL A 135 27.30 21.73 -7.82
N LEU A 136 26.41 22.16 -6.91
CA LEU A 136 25.04 21.69 -6.83
C LEU A 136 24.06 22.87 -6.73
N PHE A 137 23.18 22.99 -7.72
CA PHE A 137 21.94 23.74 -7.64
C PHE A 137 20.79 22.75 -7.51
N GLU A 138 20.02 22.83 -6.43
CA GLU A 138 18.93 21.89 -6.13
C GLU A 138 17.67 22.66 -5.71
N ASN A 139 16.52 22.33 -6.31
CA ASN A 139 15.19 22.83 -5.89
C ASN A 139 15.11 24.36 -5.73
N SER A 140 15.87 25.12 -6.53
CA SER A 140 16.03 26.58 -6.41
C SER A 140 15.36 27.31 -7.59
N HIS A 141 14.87 28.52 -7.33
CA HIS A 141 14.04 29.28 -8.26
C HIS A 141 14.69 30.63 -8.62
N PHE A 142 14.68 30.95 -9.91
CA PHE A 142 15.22 32.17 -10.50
C PHE A 142 14.10 32.87 -11.27
N GLU A 143 13.70 34.06 -10.85
CA GLU A 143 12.56 34.80 -11.38
C GLU A 143 12.96 36.21 -11.83
N ASN A 144 12.42 36.69 -12.96
CA ASN A 144 12.46 38.12 -13.31
C ASN A 144 13.90 38.69 -13.38
N ILE A 145 14.84 37.92 -13.94
CA ILE A 145 16.26 38.28 -14.03
C ILE A 145 16.59 38.77 -15.44
N THR A 146 17.18 39.95 -15.58
CA THR A 146 17.57 40.53 -16.88
C THR A 146 19.07 40.80 -16.95
N GLN A 147 19.74 40.31 -17.99
CA GLN A 147 21.15 40.62 -18.26
C GLN A 147 21.29 41.30 -19.62
N THR A 148 22.04 42.39 -19.70
CA THR A 148 22.13 43.21 -20.93
C THR A 148 23.55 43.53 -21.39
N GLY A 149 24.57 42.96 -20.74
CA GLY A 149 25.97 43.09 -21.17
C GLY A 149 26.21 42.49 -22.57
N SER A 150 27.06 43.16 -23.34
CA SER A 150 27.52 42.74 -24.67
C SER A 150 28.22 41.38 -24.64
N TYR A 151 28.89 41.05 -23.53
CA TYR A 151 29.43 39.71 -23.24
C TYR A 151 28.80 39.15 -21.95
N SER A 152 27.49 39.28 -21.78
CA SER A 152 26.77 38.68 -20.64
C SER A 152 26.98 37.16 -20.60
N MET A 153 27.44 36.65 -19.45
CA MET A 153 27.50 35.21 -19.13
C MET A 153 26.10 34.73 -18.72
N GLY A 154 25.87 33.41 -18.59
CA GLY A 154 24.55 32.91 -18.19
C GLY A 154 24.14 33.26 -16.75
N ILE A 155 22.84 33.27 -16.42
CA ILE A 155 22.32 33.59 -15.06
C ILE A 155 23.08 32.79 -14.00
N ILE A 156 23.09 31.47 -14.16
CA ILE A 156 24.10 30.59 -13.58
C ILE A 156 25.24 30.53 -14.59
N ASP A 157 26.46 30.88 -14.20
CA ASP A 157 27.68 30.68 -14.96
C ASP A 157 28.64 29.78 -14.19
N THR A 158 29.04 28.68 -14.81
CA THR A 158 29.96 27.69 -14.23
C THR A 158 31.01 27.31 -15.25
N THR A 159 32.27 27.12 -14.81
CA THR A 159 33.29 26.51 -15.68
C THR A 159 34.12 25.48 -14.94
N ALA A 160 34.22 24.29 -15.54
CA ALA A 160 35.13 23.24 -15.11
C ALA A 160 36.48 23.40 -15.84
N PHE A 161 37.57 23.67 -15.12
CA PHE A 161 38.92 23.82 -15.68
C PHE A 161 39.87 22.66 -15.38
N THR A 162 39.48 21.70 -14.53
CA THR A 162 40.31 20.55 -14.13
C THR A 162 39.49 19.27 -13.99
N ASP A 163 40.16 18.13 -13.90
CA ASP A 163 39.55 16.80 -14.03
C ASP A 163 38.66 16.39 -12.83
N ASN A 164 37.79 15.41 -13.04
CA ASN A 164 36.78 14.89 -12.10
C ASN A 164 35.81 15.95 -11.53
N GLN A 165 35.76 17.16 -12.09
CA GLN A 165 34.85 18.22 -11.63
C GLN A 165 33.39 17.89 -12.01
N LYS A 166 32.45 18.28 -11.14
CA LYS A 166 31.05 17.90 -11.27
C LYS A 166 30.12 19.10 -11.11
N VAL A 167 29.22 19.31 -12.06
CA VAL A 167 28.15 20.33 -12.01
C VAL A 167 26.79 19.65 -12.07
N THR A 168 25.96 19.88 -11.06
CA THR A 168 24.59 19.37 -10.97
C THR A 168 23.61 20.54 -10.84
N ILE A 169 22.61 20.59 -11.71
CA ILE A 169 21.49 21.53 -11.67
C ILE A 169 20.21 20.69 -11.77
N ASN A 170 19.49 20.54 -10.67
CA ASN A 170 18.37 19.61 -10.58
C ASN A 170 17.15 20.24 -9.88
N ARG A 171 15.95 19.97 -10.41
CA ARG A 171 14.66 20.49 -9.91
C ARG A 171 14.59 22.02 -9.78
N CYS A 172 15.45 22.75 -10.48
CA CYS A 172 15.46 24.20 -10.47
C CYS A 172 14.42 24.78 -11.45
N THR A 173 13.92 25.98 -11.15
CA THR A 173 12.98 26.72 -12.01
C THR A 173 13.61 28.04 -12.45
N PHE A 174 13.49 28.35 -13.74
CA PHE A 174 13.93 29.62 -14.34
C PHE A 174 12.70 30.24 -15.03
N GLU A 175 12.27 31.40 -14.57
CA GLU A 175 10.99 32.00 -14.93
C GLU A 175 11.13 33.48 -15.30
N ARG A 176 10.68 33.86 -16.50
CA ARG A 176 10.70 35.25 -17.00
C ARG A 176 12.08 35.90 -17.01
N CYS A 177 13.15 35.13 -17.26
CA CYS A 177 14.52 35.64 -17.28
C CYS A 177 15.01 35.92 -18.71
N SER A 178 15.67 37.06 -18.94
CA SER A 178 15.91 37.63 -20.26
C SER A 178 17.35 38.11 -20.48
N LEU A 179 17.95 37.76 -21.62
CA LEU A 179 19.27 38.23 -22.04
C LEU A 179 19.15 39.03 -23.34
N SER A 180 19.61 40.29 -23.31
CA SER A 180 19.27 41.30 -24.30
C SER A 180 20.05 41.21 -25.62
N GLN A 181 19.52 41.85 -26.66
CA GLN A 181 19.88 41.67 -28.07
C GLN A 181 20.56 42.90 -28.70
N ASP A 182 21.47 43.58 -28.01
CA ASP A 182 22.31 44.55 -28.72
C ASP A 182 23.22 43.76 -29.69
N GLN A 183 23.12 44.02 -31.00
CA GLN A 183 23.42 43.04 -32.07
C GLN A 183 24.93 42.78 -32.30
N LYS A 184 25.76 43.00 -31.28
CA LYS A 184 27.22 42.84 -31.30
C LYS A 184 27.67 41.95 -30.13
N GLN A 185 27.41 40.65 -30.30
CA GLN A 185 28.05 39.54 -29.57
C GLN A 185 27.49 39.18 -28.17
N GLY A 186 26.25 39.52 -27.82
CA GLY A 186 25.57 38.93 -26.65
C GLY A 186 25.23 37.44 -26.86
N ILE A 187 25.79 36.53 -26.04
CA ILE A 187 25.79 35.07 -26.35
C ILE A 187 25.21 34.11 -25.29
N MET A 188 25.30 34.32 -23.95
CA MET A 188 25.61 33.13 -23.09
C MET A 188 24.61 32.39 -22.16
N GLY A 189 23.62 32.95 -21.42
CA GLY A 189 22.62 32.00 -20.87
C GLY A 189 21.52 32.31 -19.85
N ALA A 190 20.56 31.39 -19.77
CA ALA A 190 19.85 31.10 -18.50
C ALA A 190 20.70 30.18 -17.60
N ILE A 191 21.55 29.36 -18.22
CA ILE A 191 22.61 28.57 -17.59
C ILE A 191 23.87 28.78 -18.46
N SER A 192 25.06 28.56 -17.93
CA SER A 192 26.31 28.59 -18.69
C SER A 192 27.25 27.59 -18.03
N ILE A 193 27.77 26.67 -18.85
CA ILE A 193 28.57 25.53 -18.42
C ILE A 193 29.64 25.32 -19.48
N ALA A 194 30.82 25.86 -19.21
CA ALA A 194 32.00 25.61 -20.01
C ALA A 194 32.85 24.48 -19.40
N ASP A 195 33.55 23.75 -20.27
CA ASP A 195 34.71 22.94 -19.89
C ASP A 195 35.94 23.57 -20.56
N GLY A 196 36.97 23.86 -19.77
CA GLY A 196 38.19 24.54 -20.20
C GLY A 196 39.38 23.62 -20.46
N ILE A 197 39.22 22.30 -20.32
CA ILE A 197 40.33 21.34 -20.41
C ILE A 197 40.73 21.09 -21.87
N ARG A 198 42.04 21.13 -22.12
CA ARG A 198 42.67 20.96 -23.45
C ARG A 198 43.34 19.59 -23.66
N SER A 199 43.13 18.64 -22.75
CA SER A 199 43.66 17.27 -22.81
C SER A 199 42.61 16.29 -23.37
N GLN A 200 43.02 15.07 -23.74
CA GLN A 200 42.12 14.05 -24.30
C GLN A 200 41.51 13.08 -23.26
N ASN A 201 41.97 13.15 -22.00
CA ASN A 201 41.60 12.22 -20.94
C ASN A 201 41.15 13.00 -19.70
N TYR A 202 39.86 13.35 -19.63
CA TYR A 202 39.21 13.91 -18.44
C TYR A 202 37.78 13.39 -18.30
N THR A 203 37.22 13.47 -17.09
CA THR A 203 36.03 12.73 -16.63
C THR A 203 34.91 13.62 -16.08
N ASN A 204 34.94 14.91 -16.40
CA ASN A 204 34.02 15.91 -15.87
C ASN A 204 32.53 15.55 -16.12
N SER A 205 31.71 15.80 -15.10
CA SER A 205 30.33 15.31 -15.03
C SER A 205 29.33 16.44 -14.95
N PHE A 206 28.37 16.47 -15.89
CA PHE A 206 27.37 17.53 -16.00
C PHE A 206 25.96 16.91 -15.97
N ILE A 207 25.12 17.32 -15.02
CA ILE A 207 23.80 16.72 -14.74
C ILE A 207 22.76 17.84 -14.66
N ILE A 208 21.78 17.89 -15.59
CA ILE A 208 20.86 19.04 -15.76
C ILE A 208 19.39 18.56 -15.81
N THR A 209 18.96 17.81 -14.79
CA THR A 209 17.72 17.02 -14.81
C THR A 209 16.52 17.68 -14.10
N ASN A 210 15.30 17.31 -14.52
CA ASN A 210 14.05 17.72 -13.86
C ASN A 210 13.82 19.25 -13.75
N ASN A 211 14.44 20.07 -14.60
CA ASN A 211 14.37 21.53 -14.50
C ASN A 211 13.16 22.10 -15.26
N LYS A 212 12.67 23.27 -14.82
CA LYS A 212 11.52 23.99 -15.42
C LYS A 212 11.99 25.31 -16.00
N PHE A 213 11.79 25.52 -17.31
CA PHE A 213 12.09 26.79 -17.98
C PHE A 213 10.79 27.41 -18.49
N VAL A 214 10.46 28.62 -18.00
CA VAL A 214 9.25 29.38 -18.32
C VAL A 214 9.60 30.77 -18.83
N ASP A 215 9.10 31.13 -20.00
CA ASP A 215 9.07 32.49 -20.56
C ASP A 215 10.45 33.21 -20.56
N ASN A 216 11.52 32.44 -20.78
CA ASN A 216 12.90 32.94 -20.81
C ASN A 216 13.31 33.40 -22.22
N ALA A 217 14.26 34.34 -22.31
CA ALA A 217 14.71 34.95 -23.56
C ALA A 217 16.24 35.11 -23.68
N GLY A 218 16.74 35.03 -24.92
CA GLY A 218 18.13 35.27 -25.31
C GLY A 218 18.51 34.49 -26.58
N LEU A 219 19.79 34.53 -26.99
CA LEU A 219 20.19 34.22 -28.36
C LEU A 219 20.76 32.81 -28.63
N ILE A 220 21.65 32.28 -27.77
CA ILE A 220 22.45 31.08 -28.07
C ILE A 220 22.66 30.18 -26.83
N THR A 221 22.27 28.90 -26.87
CA THR A 221 22.88 27.85 -26.02
C THR A 221 24.06 27.17 -26.76
N GLY A 222 24.98 26.54 -26.03
CA GLY A 222 26.16 25.80 -26.53
C GLY A 222 25.96 24.27 -26.46
N GLY A 223 26.96 23.49 -26.87
CA GLY A 223 26.88 22.02 -26.83
C GLY A 223 28.16 21.25 -27.17
N TRP A 224 28.10 19.94 -26.93
CA TRP A 224 29.19 18.96 -27.09
C TRP A 224 29.01 18.08 -28.35
N ASN A 225 30.05 17.33 -28.75
CA ASN A 225 30.08 16.46 -29.94
C ASN A 225 29.79 14.96 -29.62
N ASN A 226 29.53 14.02 -30.55
CA ASN A 226 29.35 14.07 -32.01
C ASN A 226 28.23 13.09 -32.46
N THR A 227 27.51 13.37 -33.56
CA THR A 227 26.37 12.64 -34.22
C THR A 227 25.19 12.21 -33.33
N ASN A 228 25.43 11.55 -32.19
CA ASN A 228 24.42 11.13 -31.21
C ASN A 228 24.09 12.26 -30.21
N ILE A 229 24.36 13.52 -30.58
CA ILE A 229 24.31 14.69 -29.69
C ILE A 229 22.87 15.02 -29.31
N GLN A 230 21.98 15.12 -30.30
CA GLN A 230 20.63 15.66 -30.08
C GLN A 230 19.83 14.77 -29.12
N SER A 231 19.96 13.45 -29.23
CA SER A 231 19.40 12.49 -28.28
C SER A 231 20.09 12.53 -26.91
N LYS A 232 21.43 12.71 -26.83
CA LYS A 232 22.13 12.90 -25.56
C LYS A 232 21.80 14.22 -24.85
N ILE A 233 21.53 15.31 -25.58
CA ILE A 233 21.04 16.57 -25.02
C ILE A 233 19.62 16.38 -24.47
N ILE A 234 18.73 15.68 -25.20
CA ILE A 234 17.41 15.32 -24.70
C ILE A 234 17.50 14.42 -23.44
N GLN A 235 18.49 13.52 -23.37
CA GLN A 235 18.78 12.71 -22.16
C GLN A 235 19.34 13.54 -21.00
N LEU A 236 20.22 14.51 -21.25
CA LEU A 236 20.74 15.44 -20.23
C LEU A 236 19.62 16.24 -19.57
N PHE A 237 18.70 16.77 -20.40
CA PHE A 237 17.49 17.45 -19.96
C PHE A 237 16.32 16.49 -19.65
N SER A 238 16.57 15.19 -19.40
CA SER A 238 15.50 14.24 -19.08
C SER A 238 14.71 14.68 -17.84
N GLY A 239 13.39 14.53 -17.91
CA GLY A 239 12.43 15.05 -16.91
C GLY A 239 12.27 16.58 -16.92
N SER A 240 13.06 17.34 -17.67
CA SER A 240 12.93 18.79 -17.79
C SER A 240 11.84 19.17 -18.79
N THR A 241 11.15 20.29 -18.53
CA THR A 241 10.00 20.72 -19.34
C THR A 241 10.11 22.18 -19.78
N THR A 242 9.54 22.48 -20.94
CA THR A 242 9.59 23.80 -21.59
C THR A 242 8.21 24.29 -22.01
N THR A 243 8.06 25.61 -22.13
CA THR A 243 6.82 26.27 -22.57
C THR A 243 6.73 26.44 -24.09
N LEU A 244 7.88 26.55 -24.77
CA LEU A 244 7.98 26.89 -26.19
C LEU A 244 8.78 25.84 -26.96
N GLY A 245 8.43 25.64 -28.23
CA GLY A 245 9.21 24.80 -29.16
C GLY A 245 10.57 25.41 -29.50
N ASN A 246 11.53 24.56 -29.84
CA ASN A 246 12.92 24.90 -30.20
C ASN A 246 13.65 25.74 -29.13
N THR A 247 13.47 25.41 -27.85
CA THR A 247 13.96 26.24 -26.74
C THR A 247 15.41 25.98 -26.32
N VAL A 248 16.04 24.88 -26.76
CA VAL A 248 17.46 24.58 -26.46
C VAL A 248 18.29 24.60 -27.75
N TYR A 249 18.74 25.78 -28.18
CA TYR A 249 19.73 25.93 -29.26
C TYR A 249 21.11 25.37 -28.84
N PHE A 250 21.68 24.36 -29.48
CA PHE A 250 23.05 23.94 -29.17
C PHE A 250 24.02 24.46 -30.23
N LYS A 251 25.23 24.85 -29.82
CA LYS A 251 26.35 25.24 -30.69
C LYS A 251 27.67 24.66 -30.20
N MET A 252 28.37 23.99 -31.12
CA MET A 252 29.67 23.35 -30.92
C MET A 252 30.76 24.12 -31.66
N SER A 253 31.87 24.38 -30.97
CA SER A 253 33.09 24.94 -31.57
C SER A 253 34.33 24.13 -31.20
N ILE A 254 35.24 23.97 -32.15
CA ILE A 254 36.57 23.35 -32.01
C ILE A 254 37.59 24.42 -32.38
N ASP A 255 38.54 24.76 -31.50
CA ASP A 255 39.50 25.86 -31.71
C ASP A 255 38.81 27.19 -32.13
N TYR A 256 37.70 27.51 -31.48
CA TYR A 256 36.84 28.67 -31.78
C TYR A 256 36.14 28.62 -33.16
N ILE A 257 36.37 27.60 -33.99
CA ILE A 257 35.68 27.36 -35.26
C ILE A 257 34.37 26.59 -34.97
N GLU A 258 33.22 27.15 -35.37
CA GLU A 258 31.93 26.45 -35.25
C GLU A 258 31.88 25.24 -36.19
N THR A 259 31.48 24.08 -35.64
CA THR A 259 31.42 22.81 -36.40
C THR A 259 30.00 22.26 -36.53
N GLN A 260 29.11 22.57 -35.60
CA GLN A 260 27.68 22.25 -35.69
C GLN A 260 26.86 23.15 -34.77
N SER A 261 25.66 23.53 -35.20
CA SER A 261 24.64 24.09 -34.33
C SER A 261 23.22 23.69 -34.78
N GLY A 262 22.23 23.87 -33.89
CA GLY A 262 20.84 23.47 -34.13
C GLY A 262 19.98 23.68 -32.89
N TYR A 263 18.76 23.15 -32.88
CA TYR A 263 17.86 23.21 -31.71
C TYR A 263 17.47 21.81 -31.24
N ALA A 264 17.29 21.63 -29.94
CA ALA A 264 16.75 20.44 -29.31
C ALA A 264 15.37 20.75 -28.70
N ASN A 265 14.41 19.87 -28.95
CA ASN A 265 13.08 19.91 -28.37
C ASN A 265 13.06 19.00 -27.14
N ILE A 266 13.13 19.61 -25.95
CA ILE A 266 12.81 18.95 -24.68
C ILE A 266 11.29 18.89 -24.51
N ALA A 267 10.79 18.13 -23.53
CA ALA A 267 9.35 17.87 -23.39
C ALA A 267 8.55 19.18 -23.27
N GLN A 268 7.82 19.53 -24.33
CA GLN A 268 6.96 20.70 -24.34
C GLN A 268 5.74 20.41 -23.47
N LYS A 269 5.48 21.28 -22.50
CA LYS A 269 4.35 21.15 -21.59
C LYS A 269 3.05 21.48 -22.33
N GLU A 270 1.99 20.75 -22.00
CA GLU A 270 0.65 20.98 -22.54
C GLU A 270 0.26 22.45 -22.35
N ILE A 271 -0.30 23.05 -23.37
CA ILE A 271 -0.82 24.43 -23.28
C ILE A 271 -2.17 24.35 -22.57
N CYS A 272 -2.44 25.27 -21.65
CA CYS A 272 -3.73 25.37 -20.99
C CYS A 272 -4.76 25.91 -22.01
N GLU A 273 -5.34 25.04 -22.84
CA GLU A 273 -6.30 25.45 -23.88
C GLU A 273 -7.59 26.08 -23.30
N SER A 274 -7.98 25.68 -22.09
CA SER A 274 -9.06 26.32 -21.34
C SER A 274 -8.84 26.29 -19.82
N LYS A 275 -9.73 26.97 -19.09
CA LYS A 275 -9.79 26.96 -17.61
C LYS A 275 -10.08 25.58 -17.02
N ALA A 276 -10.75 24.69 -17.78
CA ALA A 276 -11.02 23.33 -17.33
C ALA A 276 -9.75 22.48 -17.32
N ASP A 277 -8.94 22.60 -18.37
CA ASP A 277 -7.73 21.81 -18.63
C ASP A 277 -6.51 22.30 -17.81
N GLN A 278 -6.71 23.30 -16.95
CA GLN A 278 -5.68 23.83 -16.07
C GLN A 278 -5.17 22.81 -15.05
N THR A 279 -4.05 22.17 -15.34
CA THR A 279 -3.19 21.52 -14.35
C THR A 279 -2.22 22.53 -13.72
N SER A 280 -1.53 22.13 -12.65
CA SER A 280 -0.35 22.86 -12.12
C SER A 280 0.72 23.04 -13.20
N ASP A 281 0.71 22.15 -14.18
CA ASP A 281 1.80 21.88 -15.09
C ASP A 281 1.60 22.49 -16.47
N CYS A 282 0.37 22.64 -16.96
CA CYS A 282 0.11 23.27 -18.26
C CYS A 282 0.57 24.73 -18.31
N VAL A 283 0.75 25.29 -19.51
CA VAL A 283 1.29 26.64 -19.70
C VAL A 283 0.31 27.54 -20.43
N CYS A 284 0.23 28.80 -20.00
CA CYS A 284 -0.53 29.83 -20.68
C CYS A 284 0.28 30.37 -21.88
N ASP A 285 -0.19 30.14 -23.11
CA ASP A 285 0.41 30.70 -24.33
C ASP A 285 -0.57 31.68 -24.99
N SER A 286 -0.04 32.76 -25.55
CA SER A 286 -0.76 33.75 -26.35
C SER A 286 -1.10 33.30 -27.77
N SER A 287 -0.42 32.28 -28.30
CA SER A 287 -0.33 32.02 -29.74
C SER A 287 -1.37 31.04 -30.31
N TYR A 288 -2.08 30.28 -29.46
CA TYR A 288 -2.95 29.17 -29.92
C TYR A 288 -4.47 29.41 -29.82
N THR A 289 -4.98 30.31 -28.96
CA THR A 289 -6.42 30.61 -28.89
C THR A 289 -6.75 32.10 -28.80
N THR A 290 -7.83 32.51 -29.46
CA THR A 290 -8.39 33.87 -29.36
C THR A 290 -9.42 34.02 -28.23
N SER A 291 -9.84 32.91 -27.61
CA SER A 291 -10.86 32.84 -26.56
C SER A 291 -10.27 32.80 -25.15
N TYR A 292 -9.12 32.15 -24.95
CA TYR A 292 -8.47 32.01 -23.65
C TYR A 292 -7.12 32.71 -23.64
N THR A 293 -7.16 34.04 -23.51
CA THR A 293 -5.96 34.88 -23.63
C THR A 293 -4.89 34.56 -22.58
N LEU A 294 -3.62 34.80 -22.92
CA LEU A 294 -2.47 34.68 -22.00
C LEU A 294 -2.76 35.31 -20.63
N LYS A 295 -3.31 36.54 -20.60
CA LYS A 295 -3.66 37.23 -19.35
C LYS A 295 -4.78 36.51 -18.59
N THR A 296 -5.84 36.06 -19.27
CA THR A 296 -6.92 35.28 -18.63
C THR A 296 -6.38 34.02 -17.98
N CYS A 297 -5.55 33.26 -18.70
CA CYS A 297 -4.98 32.02 -18.23
C CYS A 297 -3.99 32.24 -17.06
N GLN A 298 -3.09 33.24 -17.15
CA GLN A 298 -2.14 33.56 -16.09
C GLN A 298 -2.87 33.92 -14.79
N MET A 299 -3.89 34.79 -14.86
CA MET A 299 -4.72 35.13 -13.70
C MET A 299 -5.43 33.90 -13.13
N ASP A 300 -6.11 33.12 -13.95
CA ASP A 300 -6.76 31.87 -13.52
C ASP A 300 -5.78 30.91 -12.84
N LYS A 301 -4.55 30.79 -13.36
CA LYS A 301 -3.52 29.90 -12.83
C LYS A 301 -3.00 30.36 -11.47
N LEU A 302 -2.74 31.67 -11.30
CA LEU A 302 -2.42 32.26 -10.00
C LEU A 302 -3.54 32.02 -8.98
N CYS A 303 -4.80 32.24 -9.38
CA CYS A 303 -5.96 31.99 -8.50
C CYS A 303 -6.21 30.51 -8.18
N LYS A 304 -5.63 29.57 -8.95
CA LYS A 304 -5.80 28.12 -8.77
C LYS A 304 -4.66 27.45 -8.00
N PHE A 305 -3.43 27.97 -8.10
CA PHE A 305 -2.23 27.32 -7.53
C PHE A 305 -1.38 28.19 -6.60
N ASP A 306 -1.47 29.53 -6.66
CA ASP A 306 -0.71 30.46 -5.81
C ASP A 306 -1.62 31.44 -5.03
N LEU A 307 -2.86 31.03 -4.79
CA LEU A 307 -3.93 31.88 -4.28
C LEU A 307 -3.57 32.69 -3.02
N ILE A 308 -2.70 32.17 -2.15
CA ILE A 308 -2.31 32.81 -0.88
C ILE A 308 -1.56 34.14 -1.04
N HIS A 309 -0.85 34.36 -2.15
CA HIS A 309 -0.10 35.60 -2.41
C HIS A 309 -0.88 36.65 -3.22
N GLN A 310 -2.07 36.30 -3.72
CA GLN A 310 -2.83 37.13 -4.66
C GLN A 310 -3.78 38.10 -3.94
N THR A 311 -3.95 39.32 -4.46
CA THR A 311 -4.91 40.27 -3.86
C THR A 311 -6.36 39.87 -4.15
N THR A 312 -7.30 40.49 -3.44
CA THR A 312 -8.75 40.33 -3.69
C THR A 312 -9.22 40.99 -4.99
N THR A 313 -8.40 41.85 -5.60
CA THR A 313 -8.66 42.46 -6.91
C THR A 313 -8.19 41.57 -8.06
N ASP A 314 -7.08 40.86 -7.85
CA ASP A 314 -6.48 39.93 -8.82
C ASP A 314 -7.22 38.59 -8.82
N CYS A 315 -7.44 38.04 -7.62
CA CYS A 315 -8.17 36.79 -7.39
C CYS A 315 -9.29 37.03 -6.36
N PRO A 316 -10.56 37.08 -6.78
CA PRO A 316 -11.69 37.16 -5.86
C PRO A 316 -11.61 36.08 -4.77
N CYS A 317 -12.09 36.39 -3.57
CA CYS A 317 -12.11 35.44 -2.46
C CYS A 317 -12.96 34.20 -2.82
N LEU A 318 -12.40 32.99 -2.63
CA LEU A 318 -13.17 31.78 -2.88
C LEU A 318 -14.33 31.65 -1.89
N SER A 319 -15.42 31.03 -2.32
CA SER A 319 -16.58 30.77 -1.48
C SER A 319 -16.38 29.65 -0.46
N SER A 320 -15.22 28.99 -0.46
CA SER A 320 -14.80 27.97 0.51
C SER A 320 -13.29 27.85 0.59
N ALA A 321 -12.75 27.58 1.79
CA ALA A 321 -11.35 27.21 2.02
C ALA A 321 -10.26 28.11 1.37
N ASP A 322 -10.54 29.39 1.10
CA ASP A 322 -9.53 30.36 0.67
C ASP A 322 -8.45 30.53 1.77
N PRO A 323 -7.16 30.29 1.47
CA PRO A 323 -6.08 30.40 2.46
C PRO A 323 -5.85 31.83 2.96
N ARG A 324 -6.46 32.85 2.32
CA ARG A 324 -6.40 34.26 2.72
C ARG A 324 -7.53 34.67 3.67
N ALA A 325 -8.46 33.77 3.98
CA ALA A 325 -9.63 34.05 4.81
C ALA A 325 -9.23 34.42 6.26
N GLY A 326 -9.64 35.61 6.70
CA GLY A 326 -9.24 36.19 7.98
C GLY A 326 -7.96 37.04 7.93
N ILE A 327 -7.32 37.18 6.75
CA ILE A 327 -6.14 38.03 6.54
C ILE A 327 -6.47 39.17 5.59
N ILE A 328 -6.78 38.87 4.33
CA ILE A 328 -7.24 39.85 3.32
C ILE A 328 -8.57 39.49 2.67
N CYS A 329 -8.99 38.22 2.74
CA CYS A 329 -10.36 37.81 2.50
C CYS A 329 -11.15 37.79 3.81
N PRO A 330 -12.49 38.00 3.79
CA PRO A 330 -13.33 37.79 4.96
C PRO A 330 -13.10 36.40 5.59
N ALA A 331 -13.05 36.34 6.93
CA ALA A 331 -12.95 35.06 7.63
C ALA A 331 -14.21 34.21 7.38
N TYR A 332 -14.08 32.89 7.24
CA TYR A 332 -15.27 32.04 7.18
C TYR A 332 -16.01 32.02 8.52
N CYS A 333 -17.34 32.08 8.47
CA CYS A 333 -18.16 32.03 9.66
C CYS A 333 -18.05 30.67 10.36
N VAL A 334 -17.54 30.66 11.59
CA VAL A 334 -17.50 29.46 12.43
C VAL A 334 -18.82 29.32 13.18
N LYS A 335 -19.42 28.13 13.17
CA LYS A 335 -20.68 27.84 13.86
C LYS A 335 -20.57 28.18 15.35
N GLY A 336 -21.44 29.07 15.83
CA GLY A 336 -21.42 29.60 17.20
C GLY A 336 -20.60 30.89 17.39
N ASN A 337 -19.67 31.22 16.49
CA ASN A 337 -18.84 32.43 16.55
C ASN A 337 -18.97 33.31 15.28
N LEU A 338 -20.22 33.58 14.86
CA LEU A 338 -20.50 34.46 13.72
C LEU A 338 -20.20 35.93 14.05
N THR A 339 -19.60 36.64 13.10
CA THR A 339 -19.53 38.11 13.03
C THR A 339 -20.41 38.63 11.88
N SER A 340 -20.64 39.94 11.80
CA SER A 340 -21.33 40.54 10.65
C SER A 340 -20.52 40.37 9.36
N GLU A 341 -19.19 40.47 9.46
CA GLU A 341 -18.25 40.51 8.32
C GLU A 341 -17.79 39.14 7.81
N CYS A 342 -18.05 38.03 8.52
CA CYS A 342 -17.61 36.70 8.08
C CYS A 342 -18.34 36.23 6.80
N VAL A 343 -17.82 35.24 6.07
CA VAL A 343 -18.47 34.68 4.86
C VAL A 343 -18.87 33.22 5.08
N CYS A 344 -20.00 32.83 4.49
CA CYS A 344 -20.61 31.51 4.69
C CYS A 344 -20.12 30.47 3.67
N ASP A 345 -19.27 29.54 4.12
CA ASP A 345 -18.55 28.57 3.28
C ASP A 345 -19.50 27.63 2.50
N THR A 346 -19.35 27.57 1.18
CA THR A 346 -20.21 26.78 0.27
C THR A 346 -19.93 25.29 0.24
N ASN A 347 -18.74 24.84 0.63
CA ASN A 347 -18.31 23.44 0.58
C ASN A 347 -18.14 22.81 1.98
N SER A 348 -18.33 23.58 3.05
CA SER A 348 -18.34 23.11 4.44
C SER A 348 -19.42 22.03 4.68
N SER A 349 -18.97 20.79 4.85
CA SER A 349 -19.81 19.62 5.11
C SER A 349 -20.43 19.60 6.52
N THR A 350 -19.90 20.41 7.45
CA THR A 350 -20.37 20.49 8.85
C THR A 350 -21.17 21.77 9.14
N TYR A 351 -21.04 22.79 8.28
CA TYR A 351 -21.71 24.08 8.42
C TYR A 351 -21.95 24.73 7.05
N SER A 352 -22.92 24.20 6.29
CA SER A 352 -23.19 24.63 4.93
C SER A 352 -23.61 26.09 4.84
N SER A 353 -23.22 26.77 3.75
CA SER A 353 -23.53 28.18 3.48
C SER A 353 -25.00 28.54 3.71
N SER A 354 -25.94 27.66 3.31
CA SER A 354 -27.38 27.83 3.54
C SER A 354 -27.78 27.95 5.02
N VAL A 355 -27.17 27.16 5.91
CA VAL A 355 -27.41 27.21 7.36
C VAL A 355 -26.70 28.40 7.99
N CYS A 356 -25.50 28.72 7.49
CA CYS A 356 -24.72 29.87 7.95
C CYS A 356 -25.39 31.22 7.63
N GLU A 357 -25.92 31.40 6.42
CA GLU A 357 -26.64 32.62 6.02
C GLU A 357 -27.95 32.80 6.78
N ILE A 358 -28.57 31.70 7.21
CA ILE A 358 -29.68 31.71 8.17
C ILE A 358 -29.18 32.18 9.54
N ASP A 359 -28.19 31.51 10.13
CA ASP A 359 -27.63 31.85 11.45
C ASP A 359 -27.15 33.32 11.53
N LYS A 360 -26.56 33.86 10.44
CA LYS A 360 -26.20 35.28 10.30
C LYS A 360 -27.42 36.18 10.48
N LYS A 361 -28.49 35.94 9.72
CA LYS A 361 -29.74 36.72 9.80
C LYS A 361 -30.39 36.59 11.17
N CYS A 362 -30.33 35.41 11.78
CA CYS A 362 -30.81 35.18 13.14
C CYS A 362 -29.99 35.91 14.20
N LYS A 363 -28.69 36.17 13.98
CA LYS A 363 -27.83 36.89 14.92
C LYS A 363 -27.89 38.42 14.75
N PHE A 364 -28.00 38.93 13.53
CA PHE A 364 -27.83 40.36 13.23
C PHE A 364 -29.07 41.10 12.70
N ASP A 365 -30.06 40.39 12.15
CA ASP A 365 -31.30 40.99 11.59
C ASP A 365 -32.57 40.27 12.11
N LEU A 366 -32.51 39.79 13.36
CA LEU A 366 -33.49 38.86 13.94
C LEU A 366 -34.94 39.35 13.82
N ILE A 367 -35.19 40.64 14.02
CA ILE A 367 -36.54 41.24 14.06
C ILE A 367 -37.28 41.12 12.71
N ASN A 368 -36.54 41.09 11.60
CA ASN A 368 -37.12 40.96 10.26
C ASN A 368 -37.40 39.51 9.86
N GLN A 369 -36.68 38.53 10.43
CA GLN A 369 -36.80 37.12 10.06
C GLN A 369 -38.10 36.47 10.56
N SER A 370 -38.64 35.50 9.82
CA SER A 370 -39.82 34.74 10.23
C SER A 370 -39.49 33.64 11.26
N LYS A 371 -40.54 32.99 11.79
CA LYS A 371 -40.42 31.82 12.69
C LYS A 371 -39.83 30.59 11.99
N SER A 372 -39.95 30.46 10.66
CA SER A 372 -39.37 29.37 9.88
C SER A 372 -37.91 29.63 9.49
N ASP A 373 -37.52 30.90 9.30
CA ASP A 373 -36.12 31.24 8.99
C ASP A 373 -35.28 31.21 10.28
N CYS A 374 -35.79 31.83 11.35
CA CYS A 374 -35.08 31.95 12.62
C CYS A 374 -35.96 31.55 13.80
N THR A 375 -35.59 30.46 14.46
CA THR A 375 -36.21 29.96 15.69
C THR A 375 -36.37 31.07 16.73
N CYS A 376 -37.49 31.07 17.43
CA CYS A 376 -37.78 32.07 18.47
C CYS A 376 -36.86 31.89 19.68
N LEU A 377 -36.22 32.97 20.15
CA LEU A 377 -35.34 32.91 21.32
C LEU A 377 -36.15 32.62 22.60
N SER A 378 -35.55 31.86 23.53
CA SER A 378 -36.18 31.51 24.82
C SER A 378 -36.15 32.63 25.87
N THR A 379 -35.68 33.83 25.50
CA THR A 379 -35.66 35.06 26.31
C THR A 379 -35.66 36.26 25.36
N ALA A 380 -36.50 37.26 25.64
CA ALA A 380 -36.45 38.59 25.02
C ALA A 380 -36.33 38.64 23.48
N ASP A 381 -36.92 37.68 22.75
CA ASP A 381 -37.01 37.76 21.29
C ASP A 381 -37.82 39.00 20.90
N PRO A 382 -37.28 39.95 20.10
CA PRO A 382 -37.99 41.17 19.72
C PRO A 382 -39.24 40.92 18.85
N ARG A 383 -39.48 39.67 18.43
CA ARG A 383 -40.67 39.23 17.69
C ARG A 383 -41.74 38.57 18.56
N ALA A 384 -41.50 38.38 19.86
CA ALA A 384 -42.42 37.70 20.77
C ALA A 384 -43.76 38.45 20.90
N GLY A 385 -44.87 37.72 20.81
CA GLY A 385 -46.22 38.30 20.69
C GLY A 385 -46.60 38.75 19.27
N GLY A 386 -45.71 38.55 18.29
CA GLY A 386 -45.93 38.86 16.87
C GLY A 386 -45.60 37.67 15.98
N LYS A 387 -44.45 37.70 15.27
CA LYS A 387 -43.98 36.56 14.46
C LYS A 387 -43.61 35.34 15.32
N CYS A 388 -43.29 35.55 16.60
CA CYS A 388 -42.99 34.51 17.57
C CYS A 388 -44.08 34.45 18.68
N PRO A 389 -44.42 33.26 19.20
CA PRO A 389 -45.38 33.13 20.30
C PRO A 389 -44.95 33.91 21.55
N ALA A 390 -45.92 34.32 22.36
CA ALA A 390 -45.66 34.98 23.64
C ALA A 390 -45.03 34.02 24.68
N TYR A 391 -44.38 34.57 25.69
CA TYR A 391 -43.82 33.77 26.79
C TYR A 391 -44.91 33.32 27.78
N CYS A 392 -44.76 32.11 28.34
CA CYS A 392 -45.66 31.57 29.36
C CYS A 392 -45.43 32.29 30.70
N THR A 393 -46.44 33.04 31.18
CA THR A 393 -46.30 33.88 32.39
C THR A 393 -46.83 33.24 33.67
N ALA A 394 -47.65 32.19 33.58
CA ALA A 394 -48.28 31.55 34.73
C ALA A 394 -48.56 30.05 34.50
N LYS A 395 -48.67 29.31 35.61
CA LYS A 395 -48.92 27.86 35.66
C LYS A 395 -50.16 27.42 34.88
N ASP A 396 -51.22 28.21 34.93
CA ASP A 396 -52.54 27.85 34.38
C ASP A 396 -52.77 28.36 32.94
N GLN A 397 -51.71 28.81 32.24
CA GLN A 397 -51.74 29.08 30.79
C GLN A 397 -50.70 28.30 29.95
N PRO A 398 -50.81 26.97 29.82
CA PRO A 398 -50.07 26.19 28.82
C PRO A 398 -50.97 25.60 27.72
N THR A 399 -52.05 26.29 27.29
CA THR A 399 -52.79 25.88 26.08
C THR A 399 -51.99 26.24 24.81
N THR A 400 -51.24 25.24 24.36
CA THR A 400 -50.70 24.98 23.01
C THR A 400 -49.59 25.84 22.39
N ASP A 401 -49.42 27.15 22.67
CA ASP A 401 -48.42 27.96 21.89
C ASP A 401 -47.31 28.71 22.65
N CYS A 402 -47.44 29.00 23.95
CA CYS A 402 -46.48 29.88 24.64
C CYS A 402 -45.06 29.29 24.81
N ILE A 403 -44.02 30.13 24.87
CA ILE A 403 -42.61 29.72 25.07
C ILE A 403 -42.22 29.86 26.56
N CYS A 404 -41.46 28.91 27.12
CA CYS A 404 -40.95 29.03 28.49
C CYS A 404 -39.76 29.99 28.55
N ASP A 405 -39.88 31.08 29.33
CA ASP A 405 -38.84 32.10 29.47
C ASP A 405 -37.70 31.63 30.41
N SER A 406 -36.48 31.65 29.88
CA SER A 406 -35.22 31.30 30.58
C SER A 406 -34.95 32.17 31.81
N ASN A 407 -35.37 33.44 31.79
CA ASN A 407 -35.09 34.43 32.84
C ASN A 407 -36.28 34.70 33.79
N SER A 408 -37.41 33.99 33.63
CA SER A 408 -38.60 34.20 34.45
C SER A 408 -38.36 33.75 35.90
N THR A 409 -38.33 34.71 36.82
CA THR A 409 -38.19 34.43 38.26
C THR A 409 -39.48 33.92 38.92
N SER A 410 -40.65 34.20 38.31
CA SER A 410 -41.96 33.77 38.81
C SER A 410 -42.40 32.42 38.28
N TYR A 411 -41.98 32.04 37.05
CA TYR A 411 -42.27 30.74 36.45
C TYR A 411 -41.01 30.20 35.73
N PRO A 412 -40.00 29.71 36.49
CA PRO A 412 -38.70 29.35 35.93
C PRO A 412 -38.77 28.31 34.82
N GLN A 413 -37.91 28.45 33.81
CA GLN A 413 -37.86 27.60 32.61
C GLN A 413 -37.83 26.10 32.92
N SER A 414 -37.04 25.67 33.90
CA SER A 414 -36.97 24.25 34.32
C SER A 414 -38.33 23.71 34.75
N LYS A 415 -39.09 24.51 35.51
CA LYS A 415 -40.44 24.19 35.94
C LYS A 415 -41.43 24.22 34.77
N CYS A 416 -41.45 25.32 34.01
CA CYS A 416 -42.31 25.48 32.84
C CYS A 416 -42.11 24.39 31.78
N GLN A 417 -40.87 23.93 31.56
CA GLN A 417 -40.58 22.81 30.66
C GLN A 417 -40.99 21.45 31.28
N SER A 418 -40.74 21.21 32.57
CA SER A 418 -41.16 19.96 33.23
C SER A 418 -42.68 19.78 33.30
N GLU A 419 -43.44 20.88 33.28
CA GLU A 419 -44.90 20.86 33.32
C GLU A 419 -45.53 20.72 31.90
N LYS A 420 -44.73 20.71 30.82
CA LYS A 420 -45.17 20.54 29.41
C LYS A 420 -45.17 19.07 28.92
N LYS A 421 -46.28 18.37 29.18
CA LYS A 421 -46.57 17.04 28.62
C LYS A 421 -47.06 17.12 27.17
N CYS A 422 -46.71 16.14 26.33
CA CYS A 422 -47.24 16.05 24.98
C CYS A 422 -48.75 15.72 24.97
N THR A 423 -49.53 16.53 24.25
CA THR A 423 -50.96 16.29 23.99
C THR A 423 -51.24 15.79 22.58
N THR A 424 -50.28 15.91 21.66
CA THR A 424 -50.39 15.46 20.27
C THR A 424 -50.31 13.93 20.17
N SER A 425 -51.18 13.34 19.35
CA SER A 425 -51.27 11.88 19.15
C SER A 425 -49.93 11.24 18.76
N SER A 426 -49.67 10.02 19.26
CA SER A 426 -48.44 9.23 19.06
C SER A 426 -48.06 8.95 17.58
N ASN A 427 -49.03 9.11 16.67
CA ASN A 427 -48.84 8.96 15.22
C ASN A 427 -48.33 10.25 14.54
N SER A 428 -48.20 11.36 15.26
CA SER A 428 -47.68 12.64 14.76
C SER A 428 -46.18 12.83 15.04
N THR A 429 -45.62 13.92 14.56
CA THR A 429 -44.23 14.35 14.80
C THR A 429 -44.23 15.73 15.46
N VAL A 430 -43.36 15.93 16.43
CA VAL A 430 -43.08 17.21 17.12
C VAL A 430 -41.58 17.55 17.02
N PRO A 431 -41.17 18.82 17.17
CA PRO A 431 -39.75 19.17 17.20
C PRO A 431 -39.00 18.44 18.33
N THR A 432 -37.76 18.04 18.06
CA THR A 432 -36.97 17.20 18.99
C THR A 432 -36.89 17.81 20.39
N ASN A 433 -37.31 17.04 21.39
CA ASN A 433 -37.43 17.39 22.81
C ASN A 433 -38.44 18.50 23.18
N SER A 434 -39.41 18.85 22.31
CA SER A 434 -40.32 20.00 22.55
C SER A 434 -41.37 19.79 23.65
N CYS A 435 -41.69 18.55 24.00
CA CYS A 435 -42.61 18.17 25.08
C CYS A 435 -42.23 16.77 25.61
N GLU A 436 -42.60 16.45 26.86
CA GLU A 436 -42.31 15.14 27.43
C GLU A 436 -43.34 14.09 26.97
N CYS A 437 -42.85 12.95 26.47
CA CYS A 437 -43.66 11.82 26.04
C CYS A 437 -44.52 11.28 27.18
N THR A 438 -45.71 10.76 26.87
CA THR A 438 -46.59 10.10 27.85
C THR A 438 -47.07 8.74 27.31
N GLY A 439 -47.49 7.85 28.21
CA GLY A 439 -48.01 6.53 27.87
C GLY A 439 -49.26 6.48 26.96
N THR A 440 -49.88 7.63 26.68
CA THR A 440 -50.97 7.78 25.71
C THR A 440 -50.59 8.64 24.49
N ASN A 441 -49.71 9.63 24.67
CA ASN A 441 -49.24 10.55 23.62
C ASN A 441 -47.70 10.56 23.57
N SER A 442 -47.13 9.83 22.60
CA SER A 442 -45.69 9.73 22.33
C SER A 442 -45.37 9.99 20.84
N PRO A 443 -45.56 11.23 20.35
CA PRO A 443 -45.26 11.59 18.97
C PRO A 443 -43.76 11.48 18.67
N SER A 444 -43.39 11.30 17.40
CA SER A 444 -41.99 11.25 17.00
C SER A 444 -41.30 12.58 17.37
N GLY A 445 -40.15 12.52 18.05
CA GLY A 445 -39.43 13.71 18.53
C GLY A 445 -39.78 14.19 19.94
N CYS A 446 -40.73 13.58 20.67
CA CYS A 446 -40.94 13.91 22.08
C CYS A 446 -39.73 13.54 22.97
N LYS A 447 -39.55 14.25 24.07
CA LYS A 447 -38.50 13.97 25.08
C LYS A 447 -38.92 12.79 25.94
N CYS A 448 -38.04 11.81 26.13
CA CYS A 448 -38.31 10.67 27.00
C CYS A 448 -38.31 11.05 28.49
N PRO A 449 -39.27 10.53 29.29
CA PRO A 449 -39.28 10.71 30.73
C PRO A 449 -38.00 10.24 31.42
N THR A 450 -37.54 11.01 32.40
CA THR A 450 -36.37 10.67 33.22
C THR A 450 -36.74 9.76 34.40
N ASP A 451 -37.99 9.81 34.87
CA ASP A 451 -38.59 8.83 35.78
C ASP A 451 -38.93 7.55 34.97
N PRO A 452 -38.35 6.38 35.29
CA PRO A 452 -38.63 5.15 34.57
C PRO A 452 -40.11 4.76 34.59
N THR A 453 -40.85 5.06 35.66
CA THR A 453 -42.27 4.65 35.81
C THR A 453 -43.18 5.25 34.75
N LEU A 454 -42.80 6.40 34.19
CA LEU A 454 -43.56 7.10 33.14
C LEU A 454 -43.34 6.53 31.73
N LEU A 455 -42.41 5.58 31.56
CA LEU A 455 -42.18 4.87 30.29
C LEU A 455 -43.30 3.86 29.94
N VAL A 456 -44.17 3.50 30.90
CA VAL A 456 -45.26 2.56 30.67
C VAL A 456 -46.22 3.09 29.59
N GLY A 457 -46.35 2.35 28.49
CA GLY A 457 -47.15 2.72 27.32
C GLY A 457 -46.37 3.41 26.19
N ILE A 458 -45.11 3.80 26.42
CA ILE A 458 -44.26 4.46 25.42
C ILE A 458 -43.45 3.39 24.64
N PRO A 459 -43.61 3.24 23.31
CA PRO A 459 -42.91 2.21 22.55
C PRO A 459 -41.40 2.47 22.45
N ASN A 460 -40.64 1.40 22.24
CA ASN A 460 -39.18 1.45 22.11
C ASN A 460 -38.69 2.32 20.93
N SER A 461 -39.48 2.41 19.85
CA SER A 461 -39.29 3.29 18.68
C SER A 461 -39.64 4.77 18.91
N ARG A 462 -39.81 5.17 20.18
CA ARG A 462 -39.92 6.56 20.64
C ARG A 462 -38.94 6.85 21.76
N CYS A 463 -38.80 5.90 22.70
CA CYS A 463 -37.83 5.97 23.78
C CYS A 463 -37.09 4.64 23.88
N GLU A 464 -35.79 4.65 23.63
CA GLU A 464 -34.95 3.45 23.73
C GLU A 464 -35.07 2.77 25.10
N CYS A 465 -34.80 1.47 25.14
CA CYS A 465 -34.85 0.69 26.37
C CYS A 465 -33.69 1.09 27.29
N ARG A 466 -33.99 1.50 28.52
CA ARG A 466 -32.93 1.94 29.45
C ARG A 466 -32.07 0.75 29.89
N SER A 467 -30.80 1.01 30.18
CA SER A 467 -29.86 0.01 30.69
C SER A 467 -30.25 -0.55 32.06
N THR A 468 -30.98 0.22 32.87
CA THR A 468 -31.45 -0.17 34.20
C THR A 468 -32.90 0.31 34.45
N ALA A 469 -33.64 -0.47 35.25
CA ALA A 469 -34.98 -0.15 35.80
C ALA A 469 -36.12 0.23 34.81
N ASP A 470 -36.03 -0.08 33.51
CA ASP A 470 -37.10 0.17 32.53
C ASP A 470 -38.32 -0.74 32.77
N PRO A 471 -39.54 -0.21 33.05
CA PRO A 471 -40.72 -1.03 33.34
C PRO A 471 -41.27 -1.78 32.12
N ARG A 472 -40.74 -1.52 30.91
CA ARG A 472 -41.08 -2.23 29.67
C ARG A 472 -40.24 -3.49 29.47
N ALA A 473 -39.17 -3.66 30.24
CA ALA A 473 -38.28 -4.82 30.19
C ALA A 473 -39.06 -6.12 30.43
N GLY A 474 -38.84 -7.13 29.57
CA GLY A 474 -39.51 -8.43 29.66
C GLY A 474 -41.00 -8.44 29.27
N ARG A 475 -41.58 -7.30 28.87
CA ARG A 475 -42.98 -7.19 28.40
C ARG A 475 -43.10 -7.13 26.87
N GLY A 476 -42.12 -7.65 26.15
CA GLY A 476 -42.10 -7.71 24.67
C GLY A 476 -41.80 -6.39 23.96
N GLN A 477 -41.77 -5.25 24.66
CA GLN A 477 -41.33 -3.96 24.11
C GLN A 477 -39.84 -3.69 24.33
N CYS A 478 -39.30 -4.13 25.46
CA CYS A 478 -37.87 -4.10 25.76
C CYS A 478 -37.39 -5.50 26.19
N PRO A 479 -36.14 -5.88 25.89
CA PRO A 479 -35.56 -7.13 26.40
C PRO A 479 -35.64 -7.19 27.93
N ALA A 480 -35.72 -8.39 28.48
CA ALA A 480 -35.65 -8.57 29.93
C ALA A 480 -34.25 -8.22 30.45
N TYR A 481 -34.15 -7.70 31.67
CA TYR A 481 -32.85 -7.68 32.35
C TYR A 481 -32.42 -9.11 32.69
N CYS A 482 -31.13 -9.36 32.58
CA CYS A 482 -30.52 -10.64 32.90
C CYS A 482 -30.63 -10.94 34.40
N ILE A 483 -31.49 -11.88 34.77
CA ILE A 483 -31.62 -12.34 36.16
C ILE A 483 -30.61 -13.47 36.40
N LYS A 484 -29.86 -13.40 37.50
CA LYS A 484 -28.88 -14.43 37.88
C LYS A 484 -29.56 -15.79 38.03
N GLY A 485 -29.15 -16.78 37.22
CA GLY A 485 -29.77 -18.11 37.17
C GLY A 485 -31.01 -18.22 36.28
N SER A 486 -31.36 -17.17 35.51
CA SER A 486 -32.44 -17.19 34.52
C SER A 486 -32.13 -16.22 33.37
N LEU A 487 -30.99 -16.45 32.71
CA LEU A 487 -30.57 -15.70 31.53
C LEU A 487 -31.32 -16.15 30.27
N THR A 488 -31.33 -15.28 29.27
CA THR A 488 -31.72 -15.57 27.89
C THR A 488 -30.66 -15.00 26.93
N PRO A 489 -30.57 -15.45 25.67
CA PRO A 489 -29.63 -14.88 24.70
C PRO A 489 -29.78 -13.36 24.54
N ASP A 490 -31.02 -12.87 24.64
CA ASP A 490 -31.38 -11.48 24.37
C ASP A 490 -31.40 -10.58 25.63
N CYS A 491 -31.20 -11.13 26.83
CA CYS A 491 -31.29 -10.32 28.06
C CYS A 491 -30.18 -9.26 28.14
N ILE A 492 -30.47 -8.13 28.80
CA ILE A 492 -29.52 -7.03 29.00
C ILE A 492 -28.96 -7.09 30.42
N CYS A 493 -27.64 -6.96 30.56
CA CYS A 493 -27.01 -6.84 31.88
C CYS A 493 -27.19 -5.43 32.45
N ASP A 494 -27.92 -5.34 33.55
CA ASP A 494 -28.16 -4.12 34.33
C ASP A 494 -26.88 -3.71 35.10
N SER A 495 -26.56 -2.41 35.13
CA SER A 495 -25.36 -1.89 35.80
C SER A 495 -25.54 -1.66 37.31
N ASP A 496 -26.78 -1.47 37.75
CA ASP A 496 -27.14 -0.95 39.06
C ASP A 496 -27.75 -2.05 39.95
N PHE A 497 -27.99 -3.25 39.39
CA PHE A 497 -28.61 -4.38 40.07
C PHE A 497 -27.77 -4.91 41.25
N ALA A 498 -28.18 -4.55 42.46
CA ALA A 498 -27.55 -4.98 43.71
C ALA A 498 -27.56 -6.52 43.85
N GLY A 499 -26.37 -7.13 43.75
CA GLY A 499 -26.16 -8.58 43.88
C GLY A 499 -25.80 -9.31 42.58
N TYR A 500 -25.88 -8.65 41.43
CA TYR A 500 -25.49 -9.22 40.13
C TYR A 500 -24.83 -8.15 39.24
N SER A 501 -23.57 -7.83 39.54
CA SER A 501 -22.84 -6.76 38.86
C SER A 501 -22.66 -7.02 37.36
N PHE A 502 -22.63 -5.94 36.56
CA PHE A 502 -22.48 -5.98 35.11
C PHE A 502 -21.39 -6.96 34.61
N ASN A 503 -20.19 -6.91 35.21
CA ASN A 503 -19.08 -7.79 34.83
C ASN A 503 -19.36 -9.28 35.13
N GLN A 504 -20.03 -9.59 36.26
CA GLN A 504 -20.45 -10.96 36.55
C GLN A 504 -21.55 -11.41 35.59
N CYS A 505 -22.50 -10.52 35.28
CA CYS A 505 -23.59 -10.81 34.36
C CYS A 505 -23.10 -11.07 32.93
N GLN A 506 -22.21 -10.24 32.41
CA GLN A 506 -21.60 -10.42 31.09
C GLN A 506 -20.77 -11.72 31.04
N LYS A 507 -20.03 -12.03 32.11
CA LYS A 507 -19.28 -13.28 32.25
C LYS A 507 -20.21 -14.50 32.22
N ASP A 508 -21.22 -14.53 33.07
CA ASP A 508 -22.18 -15.64 33.15
C ASP A 508 -22.95 -15.80 31.83
N LYS A 509 -23.29 -14.71 31.14
CA LYS A 509 -23.91 -14.73 29.80
C LYS A 509 -23.00 -15.32 28.73
N SER A 510 -21.72 -14.92 28.67
CA SER A 510 -20.72 -15.54 27.78
C SER A 510 -20.54 -17.03 28.08
N CYS A 511 -20.47 -17.42 29.35
CA CYS A 511 -20.32 -18.82 29.75
C CYS A 511 -21.58 -19.67 29.51
N GLN A 512 -22.77 -19.06 29.37
CA GLN A 512 -24.00 -19.79 29.05
C GLN A 512 -24.29 -19.88 27.55
N TYR A 513 -23.95 -18.87 26.74
CA TYR A 513 -24.35 -18.81 25.31
C TYR A 513 -23.21 -18.83 24.28
N ASP A 514 -21.97 -18.53 24.69
CA ASP A 514 -20.81 -18.47 23.79
C ASP A 514 -19.68 -19.42 24.23
N LEU A 515 -19.97 -20.35 25.14
CA LEU A 515 -19.01 -21.17 25.88
C LEU A 515 -17.89 -21.80 25.03
N LYS A 516 -18.20 -22.24 23.80
CA LYS A 516 -17.25 -22.84 22.85
C LYS A 516 -16.05 -21.94 22.52
N ASN A 517 -16.22 -20.62 22.59
CA ASN A 517 -15.20 -19.62 22.24
C ASN A 517 -14.41 -19.14 23.47
N GLN A 518 -14.74 -19.64 24.66
CA GLN A 518 -14.22 -19.15 25.94
C GLN A 518 -13.20 -20.14 26.52
N ASN A 519 -12.06 -19.65 27.01
CA ASN A 519 -11.03 -20.50 27.61
C ASN A 519 -11.37 -20.91 29.06
N LYS A 520 -10.62 -21.89 29.61
CA LYS A 520 -10.89 -22.46 30.95
C LYS A 520 -10.66 -21.51 32.14
N SER A 521 -9.89 -20.43 31.99
CA SER A 521 -9.69 -19.42 33.05
C SER A 521 -10.75 -18.32 33.02
N TYR A 522 -11.32 -18.02 31.86
CA TYR A 522 -12.47 -17.13 31.74
C TYR A 522 -13.76 -17.85 32.14
N CYS A 523 -14.13 -18.93 31.44
CA CYS A 523 -15.26 -19.78 31.79
C CYS A 523 -14.76 -21.15 32.28
N PRO A 524 -14.94 -21.52 33.56
CA PRO A 524 -14.62 -22.85 34.06
C PRO A 524 -15.26 -23.95 33.20
N CYS A 525 -14.66 -25.13 33.18
CA CYS A 525 -15.27 -26.30 32.56
C CYS A 525 -16.60 -26.63 33.26
N LEU A 526 -17.66 -26.86 32.50
CA LEU A 526 -18.92 -27.34 33.08
C LEU A 526 -18.79 -28.81 33.51
N ASN A 527 -19.67 -29.23 34.41
CA ASN A 527 -19.76 -30.63 34.85
C ASN A 527 -20.61 -31.50 33.91
N THR A 528 -21.26 -30.92 32.89
CA THR A 528 -22.13 -31.63 31.94
C THR A 528 -22.10 -30.97 30.57
N SER A 529 -22.02 -31.76 29.48
CA SER A 529 -22.13 -31.30 28.08
C SER A 529 -21.31 -30.04 27.67
N ASP A 530 -20.15 -29.77 28.27
CA ASP A 530 -19.27 -28.68 27.84
C ASP A 530 -18.74 -28.93 26.40
N PRO A 531 -18.94 -27.99 25.44
CA PRO A 531 -18.49 -28.17 24.05
C PRO A 531 -16.97 -28.15 23.89
N ARG A 532 -16.20 -27.92 24.97
CA ARG A 532 -14.72 -27.94 25.01
C ARG A 532 -14.16 -29.24 25.62
N ALA A 533 -15.02 -30.18 26.01
CA ALA A 533 -14.63 -31.46 26.60
C ALA A 533 -13.79 -32.30 25.62
N GLY A 534 -12.73 -32.93 26.12
CA GLY A 534 -11.75 -33.67 25.31
C GLY A 534 -10.61 -32.81 24.74
N GLY A 535 -10.61 -31.50 25.00
CA GLY A 535 -9.51 -30.59 24.68
C GLY A 535 -9.04 -29.82 25.92
N GLU A 536 -9.46 -28.56 26.04
CA GLU A 536 -9.15 -27.70 27.19
C GLU A 536 -9.84 -28.15 28.51
N CYS A 537 -10.89 -28.98 28.40
CA CYS A 537 -11.66 -29.51 29.52
C CYS A 537 -11.68 -31.05 29.57
N PRO A 538 -11.76 -31.68 30.76
CA PRO A 538 -11.85 -33.14 30.90
C PRO A 538 -13.01 -33.76 30.12
N ALA A 539 -12.86 -35.03 29.75
CA ALA A 539 -13.92 -35.80 29.10
C ALA A 539 -14.92 -36.38 30.13
N TYR A 540 -16.19 -36.43 29.74
CA TYR A 540 -17.25 -37.05 30.54
C TYR A 540 -17.24 -38.57 30.44
N CYS A 541 -17.70 -39.23 31.50
CA CYS A 541 -17.89 -40.68 31.49
C CYS A 541 -19.09 -41.05 30.62
N VAL A 542 -18.86 -41.86 29.58
CA VAL A 542 -19.92 -42.47 28.78
C VAL A 542 -20.26 -43.84 29.40
N LYS A 543 -21.55 -44.14 29.57
CA LYS A 543 -22.05 -45.38 30.18
C LYS A 543 -21.45 -46.62 29.52
N GLY A 544 -20.81 -47.49 30.30
CA GLY A 544 -20.10 -48.68 29.78
C GLY A 544 -18.74 -48.40 29.10
N GLN A 545 -18.28 -47.14 29.10
CA GLN A 545 -16.91 -46.71 28.74
C GLN A 545 -16.30 -45.81 29.84
N THR A 546 -16.81 -45.95 31.07
CA THR A 546 -16.33 -45.25 32.26
C THR A 546 -14.86 -45.57 32.52
N THR A 547 -14.07 -44.56 32.87
CA THR A 547 -12.65 -44.69 33.26
C THR A 547 -12.42 -44.01 34.61
N SER A 548 -11.29 -44.29 35.26
CA SER A 548 -10.91 -43.64 36.53
C SER A 548 -10.77 -42.11 36.42
N ASN A 549 -10.55 -41.60 35.21
CA ASN A 549 -10.11 -40.22 34.98
C ASN A 549 -11.23 -39.31 34.42
N CYS A 550 -12.41 -39.85 34.10
CA CYS A 550 -13.52 -39.08 33.54
C CYS A 550 -14.44 -38.47 34.61
N THR A 551 -15.11 -37.38 34.26
CA THR A 551 -16.10 -36.73 35.12
C THR A 551 -17.48 -37.34 34.91
N CYS A 552 -18.17 -37.71 36.00
CA CYS A 552 -19.54 -38.22 35.92
C CYS A 552 -20.52 -37.06 35.70
N ASP A 553 -21.21 -37.07 34.56
CA ASP A 553 -22.21 -36.06 34.17
C ASP A 553 -23.51 -36.25 34.96
N ALA A 554 -24.07 -35.17 35.50
CA ALA A 554 -25.27 -35.20 36.34
C ALA A 554 -26.60 -35.05 35.57
N ASN A 555 -26.55 -34.70 34.29
CA ASN A 555 -27.70 -34.43 33.44
C ASN A 555 -28.01 -35.56 32.44
N ILE A 556 -27.19 -36.62 32.34
CA ILE A 556 -27.49 -37.79 31.50
C ILE A 556 -28.64 -38.59 32.13
N THR A 557 -29.85 -38.39 31.63
CA THR A 557 -31.10 -39.05 32.10
C THR A 557 -31.03 -40.58 32.12
N ASN A 558 -30.19 -41.18 31.27
CA ASN A 558 -30.02 -42.64 31.16
C ASN A 558 -28.76 -43.17 31.91
N PHE A 559 -28.01 -42.31 32.61
CA PHE A 559 -26.79 -42.64 33.34
C PHE A 559 -26.57 -41.67 34.51
N SER A 560 -27.24 -41.94 35.64
CA SER A 560 -27.18 -41.04 36.81
C SER A 560 -25.79 -41.03 37.46
N VAL A 561 -25.46 -39.94 38.17
CA VAL A 561 -24.19 -39.81 38.93
C VAL A 561 -23.96 -41.02 39.84
N ALA A 562 -24.99 -41.48 40.55
CA ALA A 562 -24.89 -42.66 41.41
C ALA A 562 -24.51 -43.92 40.61
N GLN A 563 -25.07 -44.11 39.41
CA GLN A 563 -24.77 -45.24 38.54
C GLN A 563 -23.37 -45.12 37.90
N CYS A 564 -22.90 -43.90 37.62
CA CYS A 564 -21.55 -43.64 37.11
C CYS A 564 -20.45 -43.80 38.18
N GLU A 565 -20.70 -43.34 39.41
CA GLU A 565 -19.80 -43.56 40.55
C GLU A 565 -19.84 -45.02 41.04
N ILE A 566 -20.95 -45.75 40.81
CA ILE A 566 -20.98 -47.22 40.92
C ILE A 566 -20.11 -47.86 39.82
N GLU A 567 -20.26 -47.49 38.53
CA GLU A 567 -19.38 -48.01 37.46
C GLU A 567 -17.89 -47.76 37.76
N LYS A 568 -17.52 -46.60 38.30
CA LYS A 568 -16.15 -46.33 38.79
C LYS A 568 -15.72 -47.28 39.91
N LYS A 569 -16.59 -47.54 40.90
CA LYS A 569 -16.30 -48.52 41.97
C LYS A 569 -16.23 -49.96 41.48
N CYS A 570 -16.97 -50.33 40.43
CA CYS A 570 -16.80 -51.62 39.76
C CYS A 570 -15.42 -51.75 39.10
N ILE A 571 -14.76 -50.63 38.75
CA ILE A 571 -13.40 -50.60 38.19
C ILE A 571 -12.33 -50.58 39.30
N THR A 572 -12.57 -49.93 40.44
CA THR A 572 -11.53 -49.72 41.49
C THR A 572 -11.67 -50.56 42.76
N GLU A 573 -12.87 -51.01 43.14
CA GLU A 573 -13.15 -51.67 44.44
C GLU A 573 -14.12 -52.86 44.32
N LEU A 574 -14.07 -53.59 43.19
CA LEU A 574 -15.04 -54.64 42.80
C LEU A 574 -15.31 -55.71 43.87
N VAL A 575 -14.27 -56.11 44.63
CA VAL A 575 -14.33 -57.19 45.65
C VAL A 575 -15.37 -56.95 46.75
N HIS A 576 -15.77 -55.71 47.01
CA HIS A 576 -16.71 -55.35 48.08
C HIS A 576 -18.14 -55.06 47.58
N GLN A 577 -18.42 -55.21 46.28
CA GLN A 577 -19.70 -54.84 45.67
C GLN A 577 -20.63 -56.05 45.51
N THR A 578 -21.95 -55.87 45.66
CA THR A 578 -22.90 -56.97 45.42
C THR A 578 -23.09 -57.24 43.92
N ALA A 579 -23.60 -58.42 43.56
CA ALA A 579 -23.96 -58.76 42.18
C ALA A 579 -25.09 -57.87 41.59
N SER A 580 -25.83 -57.15 42.43
CA SER A 580 -26.85 -56.17 42.03
C SER A 580 -26.29 -54.76 41.81
N ASP A 581 -25.22 -54.37 42.52
CA ASP A 581 -24.59 -53.05 42.37
C ASP A 581 -23.60 -53.06 41.21
N CYS A 582 -22.69 -54.03 41.21
CA CYS A 582 -21.81 -54.35 40.10
C CYS A 582 -22.19 -55.74 39.59
N PRO A 583 -22.80 -55.87 38.40
CA PRO A 583 -23.07 -57.17 37.78
C PRO A 583 -21.84 -58.07 37.84
N CYS A 584 -22.04 -59.37 38.02
CA CYS A 584 -20.96 -60.35 37.95
C CYS A 584 -20.20 -60.14 36.64
N LEU A 585 -18.91 -59.80 36.71
CA LEU A 585 -18.09 -59.77 35.51
C LEU A 585 -18.11 -61.17 34.93
N SER A 586 -18.22 -61.27 33.61
CA SER A 586 -18.25 -62.57 32.95
C SER A 586 -16.88 -63.25 32.93
N THR A 587 -15.87 -62.72 33.65
CA THR A 587 -14.46 -63.12 33.58
C THR A 587 -13.76 -62.80 34.89
N GLU A 588 -12.99 -63.74 35.45
CA GLU A 588 -12.12 -63.52 36.62
C GLU A 588 -12.76 -62.72 37.79
N ASP A 589 -14.08 -62.74 37.94
CA ASP A 589 -14.73 -61.96 39.00
C ASP A 589 -14.33 -62.57 40.35
N PRO A 590 -13.70 -61.82 41.27
CA PRO A 590 -13.26 -62.35 42.55
C PRO A 590 -14.42 -62.81 43.46
N ARG A 591 -15.67 -62.55 43.06
CA ARG A 591 -16.92 -62.97 43.70
C ARG A 591 -17.50 -64.26 43.09
N ALA A 592 -16.96 -64.77 41.98
CA ALA A 592 -17.40 -65.99 41.30
C ALA A 592 -17.18 -67.25 42.14
N GLY A 593 -18.10 -68.21 42.04
CA GLY A 593 -18.08 -69.46 42.81
C GLY A 593 -18.41 -69.32 44.31
N ASN A 594 -18.16 -68.16 44.91
CA ASN A 594 -18.37 -67.87 46.33
C ASN A 594 -19.84 -67.54 46.71
N GLY A 595 -20.81 -68.09 45.97
CA GLY A 595 -22.25 -67.91 46.23
C GLY A 595 -22.85 -66.55 45.85
N VAL A 596 -22.03 -65.54 45.56
CA VAL A 596 -22.48 -64.21 45.06
C VAL A 596 -22.64 -64.22 43.54
N CYS A 597 -21.76 -64.90 42.82
CA CYS A 597 -21.79 -65.03 41.36
C CYS A 597 -21.64 -66.51 40.92
N PRO A 598 -22.30 -66.95 39.83
CA PRO A 598 -22.20 -68.33 39.32
C PRO A 598 -20.76 -68.78 38.99
N ALA A 599 -20.56 -70.09 38.90
CA ALA A 599 -19.29 -70.67 38.47
C ALA A 599 -19.16 -70.72 36.95
N TYR A 600 -17.94 -70.51 36.44
CA TYR A 600 -17.64 -70.52 35.02
C TYR A 600 -17.49 -71.95 34.45
N CYS A 601 -17.86 -72.15 33.19
CA CYS A 601 -17.60 -73.39 32.45
C CYS A 601 -16.10 -73.56 32.17
N THR A 602 -15.48 -74.65 32.63
CA THR A 602 -14.01 -74.82 32.65
C THR A 602 -13.40 -75.42 31.38
N GLY A 603 -14.19 -75.77 30.36
CA GLY A 603 -13.65 -76.29 29.09
C GLY A 603 -14.67 -76.96 28.17
N PRO A 604 -14.26 -77.34 26.94
CA PRO A 604 -15.14 -77.84 25.89
C PRO A 604 -15.85 -79.17 26.19
N ASP A 605 -15.33 -79.98 27.11
CA ASP A 605 -15.95 -81.26 27.51
C ASP A 605 -16.93 -81.13 28.69
N ILE A 606 -17.05 -79.94 29.31
CA ILE A 606 -17.96 -79.68 30.46
C ILE A 606 -18.93 -78.47 30.27
N PRO A 607 -19.55 -78.23 29.09
CA PRO A 607 -20.65 -77.27 28.95
C PRO A 607 -22.02 -77.95 29.16
N THR A 608 -22.39 -78.22 30.42
CA THR A 608 -23.79 -78.61 30.73
C THR A 608 -24.73 -77.41 30.52
N SER A 609 -26.04 -77.60 30.73
CA SER A 609 -27.01 -76.49 30.66
C SER A 609 -26.69 -75.35 31.63
N ASP A 610 -26.03 -75.65 32.75
CA ASP A 610 -26.16 -74.88 34.01
C ASP A 610 -24.92 -74.04 34.40
N CYS A 611 -23.79 -74.18 33.70
CA CYS A 611 -22.61 -73.34 33.91
C CYS A 611 -22.65 -72.06 33.05
N VAL A 612 -21.95 -71.00 33.50
CA VAL A 612 -21.86 -69.72 32.78
C VAL A 612 -20.57 -69.65 31.97
N CYS A 613 -20.67 -69.21 30.71
CA CYS A 613 -19.50 -69.07 29.84
C CYS A 613 -18.63 -67.87 30.25
N ASP A 614 -17.34 -68.09 30.51
CA ASP A 614 -16.39 -67.01 30.76
C ASP A 614 -16.10 -66.22 29.46
N SER A 615 -16.02 -64.89 29.54
CA SER A 615 -15.80 -64.00 28.39
C SER A 615 -14.35 -63.66 28.00
N ASN A 616 -13.38 -63.78 28.91
CA ASN A 616 -11.96 -63.49 28.64
C ASN A 616 -11.07 -64.73 28.81
N SER A 617 -11.64 -65.85 29.24
CA SER A 617 -11.08 -67.21 29.13
C SER A 617 -10.53 -67.45 27.73
N THR A 618 -9.22 -67.28 27.59
CA THR A 618 -8.47 -67.49 26.34
C THR A 618 -8.33 -68.96 25.98
N SER A 619 -8.65 -69.86 26.91
CA SER A 619 -8.67 -71.32 26.76
C SER A 619 -10.04 -71.89 26.40
N TYR A 620 -11.13 -71.16 26.66
CA TYR A 620 -12.49 -71.54 26.29
C TYR A 620 -13.38 -70.28 26.23
N THR A 621 -13.45 -69.66 25.05
CA THR A 621 -14.04 -68.31 24.87
C THR A 621 -15.58 -68.30 25.00
N PRO A 622 -16.25 -67.16 25.22
CA PRO A 622 -17.70 -67.16 25.49
C PRO A 622 -18.50 -67.59 24.27
N SER A 623 -18.03 -67.19 23.08
CA SER A 623 -18.60 -67.58 21.80
C SER A 623 -18.43 -69.07 21.52
N GLU A 624 -17.27 -69.66 21.84
CA GLU A 624 -17.09 -71.11 21.76
C GLU A 624 -17.97 -71.83 22.76
N CYS A 625 -18.04 -71.39 24.02
CA CYS A 625 -18.85 -72.02 25.05
C CYS A 625 -20.36 -72.01 24.71
N GLN A 626 -20.88 -70.89 24.20
CA GLN A 626 -22.28 -70.84 23.71
C GLN A 626 -22.46 -71.64 22.41
N SER A 627 -21.50 -71.61 21.47
CA SER A 627 -21.58 -72.34 20.20
C SER A 627 -21.36 -73.85 20.34
N ASN A 628 -20.78 -74.33 21.43
CA ASN A 628 -20.50 -75.74 21.67
C ASN A 628 -21.68 -76.52 22.29
N LYS A 629 -22.80 -75.85 22.65
CA LYS A 629 -24.10 -76.50 22.96
C LYS A 629 -24.76 -77.06 21.67
N LYS A 630 -24.16 -78.13 21.15
CA LYS A 630 -24.46 -78.79 19.86
C LYS A 630 -25.59 -79.83 19.97
N CYS A 631 -26.31 -80.06 18.88
CA CYS A 631 -27.26 -81.17 18.78
C CYS A 631 -26.57 -82.54 18.84
N THR A 632 -26.98 -83.38 19.79
CA THR A 632 -26.57 -84.80 19.89
C THR A 632 -27.50 -85.75 19.14
N ALA A 633 -28.71 -85.31 18.78
CA ALA A 633 -29.66 -86.08 17.98
C ALA A 633 -29.26 -86.10 16.49
N GLY A 634 -29.28 -87.30 15.89
CA GLY A 634 -28.78 -87.52 14.52
C GLY A 634 -29.67 -86.93 13.42
N SER A 635 -29.08 -86.62 12.27
CA SER A 635 -29.66 -85.80 11.17
C SER A 635 -30.98 -86.26 10.55
N ASN A 636 -31.39 -87.51 10.78
CA ASN A 636 -32.67 -88.06 10.30
C ASN A 636 -33.80 -87.97 11.35
N SER A 637 -33.53 -87.39 12.52
CA SER A 637 -34.50 -87.17 13.60
C SER A 637 -35.07 -85.74 13.58
N THR A 638 -36.00 -85.46 14.50
CA THR A 638 -36.60 -84.13 14.71
C THR A 638 -36.38 -83.70 16.16
N VAL A 639 -35.99 -82.45 16.38
CA VAL A 639 -35.84 -81.83 17.70
C VAL A 639 -36.85 -80.69 17.89
N ALA A 640 -37.06 -80.25 19.14
CA ALA A 640 -37.87 -79.05 19.40
C ALA A 640 -37.21 -77.83 18.73
N ASN A 641 -38.03 -76.97 18.11
CA ASN A 641 -37.54 -75.89 17.26
C ASN A 641 -36.51 -74.99 17.98
N ASN A 642 -35.33 -74.84 17.39
CA ASN A 642 -34.18 -74.09 17.91
C ASN A 642 -33.55 -74.58 19.24
N SER A 643 -33.91 -75.77 19.75
CA SER A 643 -33.44 -76.27 21.06
C SER A 643 -31.94 -76.59 21.14
N CYS A 644 -31.26 -76.78 20.01
CA CYS A 644 -29.82 -77.00 19.91
C CYS A 644 -29.30 -76.53 18.54
N THR A 645 -28.01 -76.23 18.44
CA THR A 645 -27.40 -75.77 17.18
C THR A 645 -27.07 -76.96 16.26
N CYS A 646 -27.48 -76.86 14.99
CA CYS A 646 -27.14 -77.83 13.94
C CYS A 646 -25.61 -77.92 13.77
N SER A 647 -25.11 -79.09 13.37
CA SER A 647 -23.69 -79.30 13.06
C SER A 647 -23.55 -80.11 11.77
N LYS A 648 -22.36 -80.10 11.17
CA LYS A 648 -22.07 -80.81 9.91
C LYS A 648 -22.34 -82.33 9.95
N SER A 649 -22.33 -82.95 11.13
CA SER A 649 -22.65 -84.37 11.33
C SER A 649 -24.07 -84.61 11.87
N ASN A 650 -24.59 -83.71 12.71
CA ASN A 650 -25.93 -83.79 13.31
C ASN A 650 -26.75 -82.53 12.99
N TYR A 651 -27.63 -82.63 11.99
CA TYR A 651 -28.54 -81.57 11.51
C TYR A 651 -30.02 -82.04 11.48
N PRO A 652 -30.60 -82.46 12.62
CA PRO A 652 -31.98 -82.95 12.69
C PRO A 652 -33.00 -81.86 12.32
N SER A 653 -34.18 -82.25 11.86
CA SER A 653 -35.26 -81.31 11.55
C SER A 653 -35.62 -80.48 12.80
N GLY A 654 -35.69 -79.16 12.66
CA GLY A 654 -35.95 -78.23 13.77
C GLY A 654 -34.72 -77.77 14.58
N CYS A 655 -33.49 -78.21 14.26
CA CYS A 655 -32.30 -77.63 14.88
C CYS A 655 -32.11 -76.14 14.49
N LYS A 656 -31.45 -75.37 15.36
CA LYS A 656 -31.10 -73.98 15.07
C LYS A 656 -29.93 -73.93 14.09
N CYS A 657 -30.11 -73.31 12.93
CA CYS A 657 -29.00 -73.02 12.03
C CYS A 657 -27.93 -72.17 12.76
N PRO A 658 -26.63 -72.54 12.68
CA PRO A 658 -25.56 -71.82 13.33
C PRO A 658 -25.61 -70.30 13.17
N ASN A 659 -25.49 -69.56 14.28
CA ASN A 659 -25.39 -68.11 14.24
C ASN A 659 -24.08 -67.69 13.54
N ASP A 660 -22.96 -68.30 13.94
CA ASP A 660 -21.70 -68.27 13.18
C ASP A 660 -21.95 -68.93 11.81
N SER A 661 -21.98 -68.07 10.80
CA SER A 661 -22.32 -68.45 9.44
C SER A 661 -21.28 -69.40 8.81
N SER A 662 -20.04 -69.48 9.33
CA SER A 662 -19.00 -70.39 8.80
C SER A 662 -19.35 -71.87 9.02
N GLN A 663 -20.10 -72.16 10.09
CA GLN A 663 -20.55 -73.50 10.46
C GLN A 663 -21.70 -74.01 9.56
N LEU A 664 -22.22 -73.18 8.64
CA LEU A 664 -23.15 -73.59 7.58
C LEU A 664 -22.44 -74.45 6.50
N VAL A 665 -21.11 -74.43 6.41
CA VAL A 665 -20.35 -75.15 5.39
C VAL A 665 -20.48 -76.68 5.56
N GLY A 666 -21.28 -77.28 4.68
CA GLY A 666 -21.61 -78.70 4.69
C GLY A 666 -22.94 -79.04 5.37
N ILE A 667 -23.71 -78.05 5.82
CA ILE A 667 -25.13 -78.21 6.17
C ILE A 667 -25.96 -77.98 4.89
N PRO A 668 -26.87 -78.91 4.50
CA PRO A 668 -27.68 -78.75 3.29
C PRO A 668 -28.60 -77.52 3.29
N LYS A 669 -28.85 -76.95 2.10
CA LYS A 669 -29.70 -75.75 1.90
C LYS A 669 -31.17 -75.97 2.30
N ASP A 670 -31.64 -77.22 2.28
CA ASP A 670 -32.96 -77.65 2.77
C ASP A 670 -32.99 -77.89 4.30
N ARG A 671 -31.90 -77.59 5.02
CA ARG A 671 -31.88 -77.43 6.48
C ARG A 671 -31.63 -75.98 6.87
N CYS A 672 -30.74 -75.27 6.15
CA CYS A 672 -30.47 -73.86 6.37
C CYS A 672 -30.49 -73.08 5.05
N SER A 673 -31.49 -72.22 4.88
CA SER A 673 -31.58 -71.28 3.76
C SER A 673 -30.38 -70.33 3.72
N CYS A 674 -29.93 -69.96 2.51
CA CYS A 674 -29.04 -68.81 2.30
C CYS A 674 -29.61 -67.58 3.02
N ARG A 675 -28.77 -66.81 3.73
CA ARG A 675 -29.19 -65.56 4.36
C ARG A 675 -29.37 -64.45 3.31
N SER A 676 -30.08 -63.39 3.66
CA SER A 676 -30.24 -62.19 2.83
C SER A 676 -29.11 -61.16 3.00
N SER A 677 -28.24 -61.36 3.99
CA SER A 677 -27.01 -60.61 4.24
C SER A 677 -25.95 -61.51 4.93
N SER A 678 -24.67 -61.16 4.78
CA SER A 678 -23.52 -61.72 5.53
C SER A 678 -23.41 -63.25 5.63
N ASP A 679 -23.81 -63.96 4.57
CA ASP A 679 -23.60 -65.40 4.40
C ASP A 679 -22.19 -65.70 3.81
N PRO A 680 -21.33 -66.57 4.40
CA PRO A 680 -20.00 -66.90 3.90
C PRO A 680 -20.00 -68.12 2.98
N ILE A 681 -21.15 -68.79 2.76
CA ILE A 681 -21.34 -69.58 1.54
C ILE A 681 -21.84 -68.70 0.37
N ALA A 682 -22.01 -67.38 0.57
CA ALA A 682 -22.11 -66.43 -0.53
C ALA A 682 -20.77 -66.34 -1.29
N GLY A 683 -20.83 -66.43 -2.62
CA GLY A 683 -19.66 -66.59 -3.47
C GLY A 683 -19.25 -68.05 -3.72
N SER A 684 -19.95 -69.04 -3.13
CA SER A 684 -19.70 -70.48 -3.40
C SER A 684 -20.98 -71.29 -3.66
N ILE A 685 -21.93 -71.33 -2.71
CA ILE A 685 -23.21 -72.06 -2.81
C ILE A 685 -24.40 -71.10 -2.91
N CYS A 686 -24.26 -69.92 -2.30
CA CYS A 686 -25.15 -68.76 -2.45
C CYS A 686 -24.41 -67.67 -3.26
N PRO A 687 -25.08 -66.65 -3.85
CA PRO A 687 -24.40 -65.58 -4.58
C PRO A 687 -23.94 -64.46 -3.64
N ALA A 688 -22.81 -63.81 -3.96
CA ALA A 688 -22.21 -62.71 -3.17
C ALA A 688 -23.11 -61.46 -3.09
N TYR A 689 -22.82 -60.51 -2.20
CA TYR A 689 -23.63 -59.28 -2.05
C TYR A 689 -23.03 -58.05 -2.73
N CYS A 690 -23.90 -57.13 -3.13
CA CYS A 690 -23.58 -55.86 -3.76
C CYS A 690 -23.32 -54.77 -2.69
N ILE A 691 -22.06 -54.44 -2.43
CA ILE A 691 -21.67 -53.57 -1.29
C ILE A 691 -21.82 -52.07 -1.62
N SER A 692 -21.51 -51.66 -2.85
CA SER A 692 -21.68 -50.27 -3.32
C SER A 692 -21.88 -50.20 -4.84
N LYS A 693 -22.16 -49.00 -5.36
CA LYS A 693 -22.18 -48.73 -6.81
C LYS A 693 -20.83 -49.04 -7.50
N VAL A 694 -19.72 -48.83 -6.78
CA VAL A 694 -18.36 -49.10 -7.27
C VAL A 694 -18.12 -50.61 -7.33
N ASP A 695 -18.42 -51.32 -6.24
CA ASP A 695 -18.15 -52.77 -6.05
C ASP A 695 -19.17 -53.69 -6.72
N LEU A 696 -20.22 -53.12 -7.32
CA LEU A 696 -21.27 -53.82 -8.03
C LEU A 696 -20.70 -54.76 -9.10
N THR A 697 -21.17 -56.02 -9.13
CA THR A 697 -20.86 -57.05 -10.14
C THR A 697 -22.15 -57.70 -10.68
N ALA A 698 -22.11 -58.31 -11.87
CA ALA A 698 -23.29 -58.96 -12.45
C ALA A 698 -23.88 -60.08 -11.57
N ASN A 699 -23.03 -60.79 -10.83
CA ASN A 699 -23.42 -61.95 -10.01
C ASN A 699 -23.77 -61.61 -8.56
N CYS A 700 -23.63 -60.35 -8.11
CA CYS A 700 -23.98 -59.99 -6.74
C CYS A 700 -25.50 -59.79 -6.55
N VAL A 701 -26.02 -60.11 -5.37
CA VAL A 701 -27.38 -59.83 -4.92
C VAL A 701 -27.40 -58.50 -4.17
N CYS A 702 -28.43 -57.68 -4.36
CA CYS A 702 -28.63 -56.50 -3.53
C CYS A 702 -29.01 -56.92 -2.10
N ASP A 703 -28.21 -56.51 -1.12
CA ASP A 703 -28.44 -56.82 0.29
C ASP A 703 -29.63 -56.01 0.82
N THR A 704 -30.65 -56.72 1.30
CA THR A 704 -31.90 -56.12 1.80
C THR A 704 -31.73 -55.38 3.13
N GLY A 705 -30.65 -55.64 3.87
CA GLY A 705 -30.31 -55.00 5.14
C GLY A 705 -29.26 -53.89 5.01
N SER A 706 -28.78 -53.59 3.79
CA SER A 706 -27.76 -52.55 3.58
C SER A 706 -28.30 -51.15 3.82
N THR A 707 -27.85 -50.52 4.90
CA THR A 707 -28.13 -49.11 5.21
C THR A 707 -27.27 -48.12 4.40
N SER A 708 -26.13 -48.57 3.88
CA SER A 708 -25.21 -47.77 3.05
C SER A 708 -25.56 -47.80 1.56
N TYR A 709 -26.26 -48.84 1.10
CA TYR A 709 -26.56 -49.05 -0.31
C TYR A 709 -27.94 -49.70 -0.50
N LEU A 710 -28.98 -48.87 -0.31
CA LEU A 710 -30.39 -49.25 -0.27
C LEU A 710 -30.83 -50.10 -1.47
N LEU A 711 -31.72 -51.06 -1.22
CA LEU A 711 -32.19 -52.07 -2.20
C LEU A 711 -32.60 -51.50 -3.57
N GLU A 712 -33.47 -50.49 -3.60
CA GLU A 712 -33.96 -49.87 -4.85
C GLU A 712 -32.83 -49.19 -5.63
N ILE A 713 -31.97 -48.46 -4.92
CA ILE A 713 -30.78 -47.80 -5.48
C ILE A 713 -29.80 -48.85 -6.02
N CYS A 714 -29.62 -49.96 -5.32
CA CYS A 714 -28.79 -51.07 -5.77
C CYS A 714 -29.33 -51.71 -7.05
N LEU A 715 -30.63 -52.03 -7.11
CA LEU A 715 -31.28 -52.64 -8.27
C LEU A 715 -31.21 -51.75 -9.51
N MET A 716 -31.55 -50.46 -9.37
CA MET A 716 -31.47 -49.46 -10.45
C MET A 716 -30.03 -49.34 -10.98
N ASN A 717 -29.04 -49.17 -10.09
CA ASN A 717 -27.63 -49.11 -10.50
C ASN A 717 -27.15 -50.43 -11.13
N LYS A 718 -27.71 -51.58 -10.76
CA LYS A 718 -27.33 -52.88 -11.33
C LYS A 718 -27.81 -53.01 -12.77
N LEU A 719 -29.03 -52.59 -13.08
CA LEU A 719 -29.54 -52.44 -14.45
C LEU A 719 -28.65 -51.48 -15.25
N CYS A 720 -28.43 -50.26 -14.75
CA CYS A 720 -27.63 -49.26 -15.47
C CYS A 720 -26.12 -49.57 -15.57
N LYS A 721 -25.58 -50.57 -14.88
CA LYS A 721 -24.17 -50.98 -14.96
C LYS A 721 -23.94 -52.28 -15.73
N PHE A 722 -24.90 -53.21 -15.74
CA PHE A 722 -24.74 -54.53 -16.36
C PHE A 722 -25.67 -54.83 -17.52
N ASP A 723 -26.79 -54.12 -17.65
CA ASP A 723 -27.79 -54.36 -18.69
C ASP A 723 -28.18 -53.07 -19.43
N LEU A 724 -27.29 -52.07 -19.41
CA LEU A 724 -27.51 -50.70 -19.87
C LEU A 724 -28.06 -50.62 -21.30
N ILE A 725 -27.66 -51.55 -22.18
CA ILE A 725 -28.08 -51.62 -23.59
C ILE A 725 -29.60 -51.84 -23.74
N HIS A 726 -30.23 -52.56 -22.81
CA HIS A 726 -31.67 -52.85 -22.84
C HIS A 726 -32.53 -51.84 -22.06
N GLN A 727 -31.93 -50.88 -21.35
CA GLN A 727 -32.65 -49.89 -20.54
C GLN A 727 -33.04 -48.67 -21.39
N THR A 728 -34.23 -48.12 -21.18
CA THR A 728 -34.63 -46.88 -21.86
C THR A 728 -33.90 -45.67 -21.29
N THR A 729 -34.02 -44.52 -21.96
CA THR A 729 -33.51 -43.23 -21.46
C THR A 729 -34.27 -42.74 -20.21
N THR A 730 -35.44 -43.29 -19.92
CA THR A 730 -36.23 -43.04 -18.71
C THR A 730 -35.71 -43.83 -17.51
N ASP A 731 -35.33 -45.10 -17.72
CA ASP A 731 -34.88 -46.00 -16.65
C ASP A 731 -33.40 -45.76 -16.29
N CYS A 732 -32.58 -45.51 -17.31
CA CYS A 732 -31.18 -45.15 -17.17
C CYS A 732 -30.86 -43.99 -18.14
N PRO A 733 -30.70 -42.74 -17.66
CA PRO A 733 -30.31 -41.61 -18.49
C PRO A 733 -29.07 -41.89 -19.34
N CYS A 734 -28.98 -41.31 -20.53
CA CYS A 734 -27.79 -41.44 -21.38
C CYS A 734 -26.54 -40.96 -20.65
N LEU A 735 -25.52 -41.80 -20.56
CA LEU A 735 -24.26 -41.41 -19.92
C LEU A 735 -23.56 -40.34 -20.75
N SER A 736 -22.91 -39.37 -20.08
CA SER A 736 -22.20 -38.29 -20.78
C SER A 736 -20.82 -38.71 -21.32
N SER A 737 -20.49 -40.01 -21.23
CA SER A 737 -19.34 -40.64 -21.87
C SER A 737 -19.55 -42.15 -22.04
N ALA A 738 -19.07 -42.73 -23.13
CA ALA A 738 -18.99 -44.18 -23.36
C ALA A 738 -20.29 -45.01 -23.11
N ASP A 739 -21.49 -44.42 -23.26
CA ASP A 739 -22.76 -45.17 -23.24
C ASP A 739 -22.82 -46.12 -24.46
N PRO A 740 -22.99 -47.44 -24.28
CA PRO A 740 -23.06 -48.40 -25.39
C PRO A 740 -24.33 -48.24 -26.24
N ARG A 741 -25.30 -47.42 -25.82
CA ARG A 741 -26.48 -47.03 -26.63
C ARG A 741 -26.22 -45.85 -27.57
N ALA A 742 -25.05 -45.20 -27.49
CA ALA A 742 -24.73 -44.02 -28.28
C ALA A 742 -24.66 -44.33 -29.78
N GLY A 743 -25.49 -43.66 -30.57
CA GLY A 743 -25.70 -43.93 -32.00
C GLY A 743 -26.80 -44.95 -32.30
N ILE A 744 -27.52 -45.43 -31.28
CA ILE A 744 -28.66 -46.37 -31.43
C ILE A 744 -29.93 -45.77 -30.79
N THR A 745 -29.93 -45.58 -29.47
CA THR A 745 -31.06 -45.00 -28.71
C THR A 745 -30.66 -43.80 -27.87
N CYS A 746 -29.37 -43.66 -27.53
CA CYS A 746 -28.77 -42.38 -27.15
C CYS A 746 -28.12 -41.74 -28.39
N PRO A 747 -27.98 -40.41 -28.48
CA PRO A 747 -27.27 -39.78 -29.58
C PRO A 747 -25.81 -40.27 -29.67
N SER A 748 -25.24 -40.33 -30.87
CA SER A 748 -23.83 -40.70 -31.06
C SER A 748 -22.90 -39.66 -30.44
N TYR A 749 -21.74 -40.07 -29.93
CA TYR A 749 -20.75 -39.09 -29.48
C TYR A 749 -20.13 -38.34 -30.66
N CYS A 750 -19.92 -37.03 -30.50
CA CYS A 750 -19.26 -36.22 -31.51
C CYS A 750 -17.79 -36.63 -31.67
N VAL A 751 -17.38 -36.99 -32.88
CA VAL A 751 -15.97 -37.27 -33.21
C VAL A 751 -15.34 -36.00 -33.77
N LYS A 752 -14.14 -35.65 -33.29
CA LYS A 752 -13.38 -34.49 -33.76
C LYS A 752 -13.18 -34.57 -35.29
N GLY A 753 -13.58 -33.51 -36.01
CA GLY A 753 -13.60 -33.47 -37.47
C GLY A 753 -14.85 -34.07 -38.15
N ASN A 754 -15.64 -34.91 -37.47
CA ASN A 754 -16.86 -35.52 -38.02
C ASN A 754 -18.10 -35.27 -37.13
N LEU A 755 -18.32 -34.00 -36.75
CA LEU A 755 -19.52 -33.59 -36.01
C LEU A 755 -20.78 -33.62 -36.88
N THR A 756 -21.91 -33.97 -36.26
CA THR A 756 -23.29 -33.78 -36.76
C THR A 756 -24.07 -32.82 -35.83
N SER A 757 -25.23 -32.34 -36.26
CA SER A 757 -26.11 -31.52 -35.41
C SER A 757 -26.59 -32.29 -34.17
N GLU A 758 -26.80 -33.60 -34.29
CA GLU A 758 -27.43 -34.44 -33.26
C GLU A 758 -26.46 -35.04 -32.24
N CYS A 759 -25.15 -35.09 -32.53
CA CYS A 759 -24.20 -35.82 -31.67
C CYS A 759 -24.05 -35.20 -30.26
N VAL A 760 -23.64 -35.97 -29.25
CA VAL A 760 -23.41 -35.50 -27.87
C VAL A 760 -21.92 -35.38 -27.57
N CYS A 761 -21.55 -34.37 -26.77
CA CYS A 761 -20.17 -34.08 -26.43
C CYS A 761 -19.70 -34.89 -25.20
N ASP A 762 -18.77 -35.83 -25.43
CA ASP A 762 -18.25 -36.74 -24.40
C ASP A 762 -17.46 -35.98 -23.31
N SER A 763 -17.78 -36.26 -22.05
CA SER A 763 -17.21 -35.62 -20.86
C SER A 763 -15.82 -36.14 -20.47
N ASN A 764 -15.52 -37.40 -20.79
CA ASN A 764 -14.30 -38.11 -20.40
C ASN A 764 -13.35 -38.36 -21.59
N SER A 765 -13.72 -37.92 -22.79
CA SER A 765 -12.88 -37.90 -23.99
C SER A 765 -11.64 -37.01 -23.78
N SER A 766 -10.50 -37.66 -23.54
CA SER A 766 -9.20 -37.01 -23.33
C SER A 766 -8.59 -36.38 -24.57
N SER A 767 -9.00 -36.82 -25.78
CA SER A 767 -8.56 -36.28 -27.07
C SER A 767 -9.48 -35.19 -27.63
N TYR A 768 -10.71 -35.10 -27.11
CA TYR A 768 -11.74 -34.19 -27.60
C TYR A 768 -12.76 -33.91 -26.49
N SER A 769 -12.38 -33.05 -25.55
CA SER A 769 -13.17 -32.75 -24.35
C SER A 769 -14.49 -32.04 -24.67
N SER A 770 -15.48 -32.23 -23.79
CA SER A 770 -16.83 -31.70 -23.99
C SER A 770 -16.89 -30.19 -24.26
N SER A 771 -16.03 -29.39 -23.61
CA SER A 771 -15.94 -27.94 -23.83
C SER A 771 -15.50 -27.59 -25.25
N ILE A 772 -14.47 -28.25 -25.78
CA ILE A 772 -14.02 -28.08 -27.17
C ILE A 772 -15.10 -28.53 -28.14
N CYS A 773 -15.76 -29.67 -27.87
CA CYS A 773 -16.83 -30.19 -28.69
C CYS A 773 -18.06 -29.27 -28.80
N VAL A 774 -18.45 -28.61 -27.71
CA VAL A 774 -19.56 -27.63 -27.70
C VAL A 774 -19.21 -26.40 -28.54
N ILE A 775 -17.94 -25.98 -28.56
CA ILE A 775 -17.43 -24.91 -29.42
C ILE A 775 -17.45 -25.36 -30.89
N ASP A 776 -16.80 -26.48 -31.24
CA ASP A 776 -16.76 -27.02 -32.60
C ASP A 776 -18.17 -27.18 -33.20
N LYS A 777 -19.18 -27.58 -32.40
CA LYS A 777 -20.59 -27.63 -32.83
C LYS A 777 -21.13 -26.27 -33.26
N LYS A 778 -20.95 -25.23 -32.44
CA LYS A 778 -21.38 -23.87 -32.77
C LYS A 778 -20.70 -23.37 -34.04
N CYS A 779 -19.40 -23.63 -34.18
CA CYS A 779 -18.62 -23.23 -35.35
C CYS A 779 -19.03 -23.97 -36.64
N LYS A 780 -19.51 -25.22 -36.53
CA LYS A 780 -19.95 -25.98 -37.71
C LYS A 780 -21.41 -25.71 -38.12
N PHE A 781 -22.31 -25.39 -37.18
CA PHE A 781 -23.76 -25.34 -37.44
C PHE A 781 -24.44 -23.99 -37.19
N ASP A 782 -23.81 -23.05 -36.49
CA ASP A 782 -24.39 -21.73 -36.16
C ASP A 782 -23.36 -20.59 -36.36
N LEU A 783 -22.45 -20.77 -37.32
CA LEU A 783 -21.24 -19.95 -37.49
C LEU A 783 -21.51 -18.44 -37.54
N ILE A 784 -22.54 -18.02 -38.28
CA ILE A 784 -22.89 -16.60 -38.50
C ILE A 784 -23.18 -15.83 -37.19
N ASN A 785 -23.68 -16.52 -36.17
CA ASN A 785 -24.01 -15.92 -34.88
C ASN A 785 -22.78 -15.81 -33.95
N GLN A 786 -21.75 -16.63 -34.13
CA GLN A 786 -20.60 -16.70 -33.21
C GLN A 786 -19.60 -15.54 -33.39
N SER A 787 -18.81 -15.26 -32.34
CA SER A 787 -17.74 -14.26 -32.36
C SER A 787 -16.43 -14.78 -32.98
N LYS A 788 -15.46 -13.89 -33.25
CA LYS A 788 -14.07 -14.23 -33.65
C LYS A 788 -13.33 -15.03 -32.57
N SER A 789 -13.69 -14.86 -31.30
CA SER A 789 -13.10 -15.57 -30.14
C SER A 789 -13.74 -16.93 -29.86
N ASP A 790 -15.04 -17.11 -30.12
CA ASP A 790 -15.70 -18.42 -29.99
C ASP A 790 -15.35 -19.32 -31.17
N CYS A 791 -15.37 -18.77 -32.39
CA CYS A 791 -15.17 -19.50 -33.62
C CYS A 791 -14.24 -18.72 -34.56
N PRO A 792 -13.01 -19.21 -34.81
CA PRO A 792 -12.09 -18.64 -35.79
C PRO A 792 -12.75 -18.40 -37.15
N CYS A 793 -12.27 -17.39 -37.87
CA CYS A 793 -12.79 -17.05 -39.19
C CYS A 793 -12.32 -18.08 -40.23
N LEU A 794 -13.22 -18.51 -41.13
CA LEU A 794 -12.89 -19.52 -42.15
C LEU A 794 -12.04 -18.94 -43.28
N ASN A 795 -11.06 -19.73 -43.72
CA ASN A 795 -10.16 -19.37 -44.82
C ASN A 795 -10.81 -19.39 -46.21
N THR A 796 -12.11 -19.66 -46.36
CA THR A 796 -12.91 -19.36 -47.57
C THR A 796 -14.37 -19.26 -47.15
N GLY A 797 -15.11 -18.29 -47.70
CA GLY A 797 -16.58 -18.28 -47.63
C GLY A 797 -17.19 -18.17 -46.22
N ASP A 798 -16.49 -17.57 -45.26
CA ASP A 798 -17.09 -17.27 -43.95
C ASP A 798 -18.21 -16.24 -44.11
N PRO A 799 -19.47 -16.54 -43.70
CA PRO A 799 -20.58 -15.61 -43.82
C PRO A 799 -20.46 -14.38 -42.90
N ARG A 800 -19.38 -14.27 -42.11
CA ARG A 800 -19.06 -13.14 -41.24
C ARG A 800 -17.99 -12.18 -41.81
N ALA A 801 -17.36 -12.51 -42.94
CA ALA A 801 -16.32 -11.68 -43.56
C ALA A 801 -16.87 -10.28 -43.95
N GLY A 802 -16.03 -9.25 -43.86
CA GLY A 802 -16.44 -7.85 -44.01
C GLY A 802 -17.32 -7.36 -42.86
N GLY A 803 -17.22 -7.97 -41.67
CA GLY A 803 -18.14 -7.75 -40.55
C GLY A 803 -17.58 -8.19 -39.20
N LYS A 804 -18.06 -9.32 -38.65
CA LYS A 804 -17.48 -9.92 -37.43
C LYS A 804 -16.11 -10.56 -37.68
N CYS A 805 -15.82 -10.89 -38.94
CA CYS A 805 -14.54 -11.36 -39.42
C CYS A 805 -13.95 -10.36 -40.44
N PRO A 806 -12.61 -10.23 -40.51
CA PRO A 806 -11.95 -9.41 -41.53
C PRO A 806 -12.25 -9.87 -42.96
N ASP A 807 -12.03 -8.97 -43.92
CA ASP A 807 -12.10 -9.28 -45.34
C ASP A 807 -10.99 -10.23 -45.82
N TYR A 808 -11.21 -10.86 -46.97
CA TYR A 808 -10.20 -11.70 -47.62
C TYR A 808 -9.09 -10.85 -48.26
N CYS A 809 -7.84 -11.29 -48.14
CA CYS A 809 -6.67 -10.64 -48.73
C CYS A 809 -6.71 -10.77 -50.26
N THR A 810 -7.05 -9.70 -50.98
CA THR A 810 -7.18 -9.69 -52.44
C THR A 810 -5.86 -9.43 -53.17
N THR A 811 -4.94 -8.69 -52.54
CA THR A 811 -3.59 -8.38 -53.04
C THR A 811 -2.57 -8.40 -51.89
N LYS A 812 -1.28 -8.34 -52.26
CA LYS A 812 -0.15 -8.36 -51.31
C LYS A 812 -0.05 -7.12 -50.43
N ASP A 813 -0.47 -5.96 -50.97
CA ASP A 813 -0.32 -4.63 -50.36
C ASP A 813 -1.67 -4.02 -49.92
N SER A 814 -2.67 -4.87 -49.62
CA SER A 814 -4.01 -4.43 -49.18
C SER A 814 -4.03 -3.95 -47.72
N PRO A 815 -4.97 -3.05 -47.34
CA PRO A 815 -4.72 -2.03 -46.31
C PRO A 815 -4.77 -2.47 -44.83
N THR A 816 -4.90 -3.77 -44.49
CA THR A 816 -4.83 -4.22 -43.08
C THR A 816 -4.16 -5.59 -42.93
N THR A 817 -3.36 -5.74 -41.88
CA THR A 817 -2.67 -7.00 -41.50
C THR A 817 -3.61 -8.07 -40.94
N ASP A 818 -4.87 -7.77 -40.64
CA ASP A 818 -5.87 -8.72 -40.11
C ASP A 818 -6.64 -9.48 -41.21
N CYS A 819 -6.43 -9.20 -42.50
CA CYS A 819 -7.15 -9.87 -43.60
C CYS A 819 -6.96 -11.41 -43.63
N ILE A 820 -7.88 -12.14 -44.25
CA ILE A 820 -7.87 -13.62 -44.30
C ILE A 820 -7.35 -14.13 -45.66
N CYS A 821 -6.43 -15.09 -45.67
CA CYS A 821 -5.95 -15.71 -46.91
C CYS A 821 -6.96 -16.73 -47.46
N ASP A 822 -7.61 -16.39 -48.58
CA ASP A 822 -8.62 -17.22 -49.23
C ASP A 822 -8.00 -18.51 -49.82
N SER A 823 -8.48 -19.68 -49.37
CA SER A 823 -8.00 -21.00 -49.79
C SER A 823 -8.32 -21.37 -51.25
N ASN A 824 -9.30 -20.68 -51.85
CA ASN A 824 -9.68 -20.83 -53.25
C ASN A 824 -9.21 -19.67 -54.16
N SER A 825 -8.43 -18.72 -53.63
CA SER A 825 -7.92 -17.59 -54.42
C SER A 825 -6.96 -18.04 -55.51
N THR A 826 -7.28 -17.71 -56.77
CA THR A 826 -6.40 -17.95 -57.92
C THR A 826 -5.44 -16.78 -58.19
N SER A 827 -5.72 -15.59 -57.66
CA SER A 827 -4.90 -14.38 -57.83
C SER A 827 -3.85 -14.20 -56.73
N TYR A 828 -4.13 -14.67 -55.50
CA TYR A 828 -3.19 -14.69 -54.38
C TYR A 828 -3.28 -16.04 -53.66
N PRO A 829 -2.70 -17.12 -54.23
CA PRO A 829 -2.91 -18.50 -53.77
C PRO A 829 -2.55 -18.70 -52.31
N GLN A 830 -3.32 -19.53 -51.60
CA GLN A 830 -3.27 -19.61 -50.14
C GLN A 830 -1.89 -19.91 -49.55
N SER A 831 -1.07 -20.74 -50.20
CA SER A 831 0.30 -21.03 -49.76
C SER A 831 1.19 -19.78 -49.85
N THR A 832 1.11 -19.04 -50.96
CA THR A 832 1.78 -17.75 -51.14
C THR A 832 1.26 -16.73 -50.13
N CYS A 833 -0.07 -16.58 -50.03
CA CYS A 833 -0.68 -15.66 -49.08
C CYS A 833 -0.30 -15.97 -47.64
N ASN A 834 -0.40 -17.22 -47.16
CA ASN A 834 0.01 -17.59 -45.80
C ASN A 834 1.52 -17.41 -45.53
N THR A 835 2.35 -17.31 -46.57
CA THR A 835 3.81 -17.08 -46.45
C THR A 835 4.18 -15.60 -46.55
N GLU A 836 3.41 -14.80 -47.28
CA GLU A 836 3.73 -13.39 -47.60
C GLU A 836 2.79 -12.37 -46.93
N LYS A 837 1.60 -12.78 -46.49
CA LYS A 837 0.59 -11.90 -45.89
C LYS A 837 1.15 -11.28 -44.61
N GLY A 838 1.30 -9.97 -44.65
CA GLY A 838 1.84 -9.21 -43.54
C GLY A 838 3.36 -9.24 -43.44
N HIS A 839 4.11 -9.84 -44.37
CA HIS A 839 5.58 -9.72 -44.42
C HIS A 839 6.02 -8.84 -45.59
N CYS A 840 6.97 -7.93 -45.36
CA CYS A 840 7.44 -7.05 -46.42
C CYS A 840 8.27 -7.79 -47.48
N SER A 841 7.87 -7.72 -48.75
CA SER A 841 8.72 -8.12 -49.89
C SER A 841 9.48 -6.97 -50.54
N ALA A 842 9.23 -5.73 -50.11
CA ALA A 842 10.00 -4.57 -50.52
C ALA A 842 11.37 -4.60 -49.82
N SER A 843 12.46 -4.35 -50.56
CA SER A 843 13.83 -4.54 -50.04
C SER A 843 14.17 -3.59 -48.90
N SER A 844 15.14 -3.95 -48.04
CA SER A 844 15.50 -3.18 -46.83
C SER A 844 16.00 -1.75 -47.06
N ASN A 845 16.24 -1.38 -48.32
CA ASN A 845 16.65 -0.04 -48.78
C ASN A 845 15.46 0.80 -49.33
N SER A 846 14.26 0.24 -49.39
CA SER A 846 13.04 0.91 -49.83
C SER A 846 12.19 1.40 -48.64
N THR A 847 11.10 2.10 -48.94
CA THR A 847 10.15 2.62 -47.95
C THR A 847 8.76 2.08 -48.26
N VAL A 848 8.04 1.63 -47.24
CA VAL A 848 6.64 1.20 -47.31
C VAL A 848 5.74 2.17 -46.55
N THR A 849 4.42 2.10 -46.77
CA THR A 849 3.45 2.81 -45.92
C THR A 849 3.61 2.35 -44.48
N LYS A 850 3.60 3.27 -43.53
CA LYS A 850 3.90 2.93 -42.13
C LYS A 850 2.98 1.82 -41.62
N ASP A 851 3.58 0.81 -41.00
CA ASP A 851 2.92 -0.36 -40.40
C ASP A 851 2.13 -1.25 -41.40
N SER A 852 2.31 -1.09 -42.72
CA SER A 852 1.56 -1.87 -43.73
C SER A 852 2.05 -3.30 -43.92
N CYS A 853 3.27 -3.62 -43.50
CA CYS A 853 3.83 -4.97 -43.49
C CYS A 853 4.91 -5.10 -42.40
N GLU A 854 5.13 -6.32 -41.93
CA GLU A 854 6.06 -6.70 -40.87
C GLU A 854 7.47 -6.94 -41.44
N CYS A 855 8.48 -6.45 -40.72
CA CYS A 855 9.89 -6.61 -41.06
C CYS A 855 10.31 -8.09 -40.97
N THR A 856 11.21 -8.51 -41.86
CA THR A 856 11.85 -9.84 -41.81
C THR A 856 13.37 -9.70 -41.76
N GLY A 857 14.08 -10.73 -41.29
CA GLY A 857 15.55 -10.77 -41.26
C GLY A 857 16.26 -10.72 -42.62
N THR A 858 15.51 -10.65 -43.73
CA THR A 858 16.01 -10.43 -45.09
C THR A 858 15.47 -9.16 -45.75
N ASN A 859 14.21 -8.79 -45.47
CA ASN A 859 13.54 -7.58 -45.98
C ASN A 859 12.95 -6.76 -44.82
N SER A 860 13.61 -5.65 -44.49
CA SER A 860 13.21 -4.68 -43.45
C SER A 860 13.23 -3.24 -43.99
N PRO A 861 12.29 -2.88 -44.89
CA PRO A 861 12.19 -1.54 -45.47
C PRO A 861 11.86 -0.48 -44.41
N SER A 862 12.14 0.79 -44.71
CA SER A 862 11.72 1.89 -43.83
C SER A 862 10.18 1.93 -43.72
N GLY A 863 9.65 1.96 -42.50
CA GLY A 863 8.21 1.95 -42.23
C GLY A 863 7.57 0.58 -41.97
N CYS A 864 8.33 -0.53 -42.01
CA CYS A 864 7.80 -1.84 -41.62
C CYS A 864 7.50 -1.95 -40.11
N MET A 865 6.48 -2.72 -39.76
CA MET A 865 6.10 -3.08 -38.39
C MET A 865 7.07 -4.11 -37.82
N CYS A 866 7.42 -4.03 -36.54
CA CYS A 866 8.40 -4.93 -35.94
C CYS A 866 7.81 -6.24 -35.40
N PRO A 867 8.49 -7.38 -35.57
CA PRO A 867 7.99 -8.66 -35.09
C PRO A 867 7.63 -8.71 -33.61
N THR A 868 6.53 -9.42 -33.34
CA THR A 868 5.99 -9.59 -31.98
C THR A 868 6.61 -10.77 -31.23
N ASP A 869 7.05 -11.79 -31.96
CA ASP A 869 7.89 -12.90 -31.51
C ASP A 869 9.36 -12.46 -31.46
N PRO A 870 10.03 -12.47 -30.28
CA PRO A 870 11.44 -12.08 -30.18
C PRO A 870 12.37 -12.89 -31.09
N THR A 871 12.09 -14.18 -31.35
CA THR A 871 12.98 -15.05 -32.14
C THR A 871 13.12 -14.60 -33.58
N GLN A 872 12.13 -13.85 -34.10
CA GLN A 872 12.09 -13.35 -35.47
C GLN A 872 12.85 -12.02 -35.66
N LEU A 873 13.34 -11.42 -34.57
CA LEU A 873 14.24 -10.25 -34.61
C LEU A 873 15.67 -10.59 -35.06
N ILE A 874 16.01 -11.88 -35.17
CA ILE A 874 17.33 -12.33 -35.64
C ILE A 874 17.53 -11.90 -37.10
N GLY A 875 18.57 -11.08 -37.35
CA GLY A 875 18.85 -10.49 -38.65
C GLY A 875 18.09 -9.19 -38.94
N ILE A 876 17.27 -8.70 -38.02
CA ILE A 876 16.62 -7.38 -38.13
C ILE A 876 17.43 -6.37 -37.29
N PRO A 877 18.06 -5.35 -37.91
CA PRO A 877 18.88 -4.38 -37.20
C PRO A 877 18.10 -3.62 -36.12
N SER A 878 18.78 -3.22 -35.05
CA SER A 878 18.22 -2.37 -34.00
C SER A 878 17.74 -1.00 -34.50
N SER A 879 18.28 -0.50 -35.63
CA SER A 879 17.84 0.70 -36.36
C SER A 879 16.63 0.49 -37.29
N ARG A 880 16.02 -0.71 -37.25
CA ARG A 880 14.70 -1.02 -37.79
C ARG A 880 13.74 -1.43 -36.67
N CYS A 881 14.19 -2.29 -35.77
CA CYS A 881 13.42 -2.78 -34.64
C CYS A 881 14.24 -2.77 -33.35
N GLU A 882 13.89 -1.87 -32.43
CA GLU A 882 14.61 -1.62 -31.18
C GLU A 882 14.82 -2.90 -30.33
N CYS A 883 15.83 -2.87 -29.46
CA CYS A 883 16.15 -3.97 -28.56
C CYS A 883 15.04 -4.17 -27.51
N ARG A 884 14.53 -5.39 -27.36
CA ARG A 884 13.48 -5.68 -26.38
C ARG A 884 14.02 -5.75 -24.95
N SER A 885 13.21 -5.24 -24.02
CA SER A 885 13.50 -5.23 -22.58
C SER A 885 13.41 -6.60 -21.90
N THR A 886 12.87 -7.61 -22.58
CA THR A 886 12.80 -9.01 -22.14
C THR A 886 13.08 -9.95 -23.32
N ALA A 887 13.82 -11.03 -23.07
CA ALA A 887 14.04 -12.16 -23.99
C ALA A 887 14.43 -11.84 -25.45
N ASP A 888 15.12 -10.73 -25.74
CA ASP A 888 15.63 -10.45 -27.10
C ASP A 888 16.77 -11.43 -27.46
N PRO A 889 16.69 -12.20 -28.56
CA PRO A 889 17.75 -13.15 -28.92
C PRO A 889 19.06 -12.47 -29.36
N ARG A 890 19.02 -11.15 -29.66
CA ARG A 890 20.20 -10.32 -29.94
C ARG A 890 20.94 -9.90 -28.67
N ALA A 891 20.34 -10.10 -27.49
CA ALA A 891 20.92 -9.76 -26.19
C ALA A 891 22.25 -10.48 -25.95
N GLY A 892 23.28 -9.73 -25.58
CA GLY A 892 24.63 -10.24 -25.34
C GLY A 892 25.41 -10.68 -26.59
N ARG A 893 24.86 -10.48 -27.80
CA ARG A 893 25.50 -10.84 -29.08
C ARG A 893 26.11 -9.66 -29.83
N GLY A 894 26.16 -8.48 -29.20
CA GLY A 894 26.74 -7.26 -29.77
C GLY A 894 25.71 -6.30 -30.40
N GLU A 895 24.54 -6.78 -30.80
CA GLU A 895 23.44 -5.92 -31.28
C GLU A 895 22.56 -5.37 -30.14
N CYS A 896 22.39 -6.11 -29.04
CA CYS A 896 21.68 -5.67 -27.84
C CYS A 896 22.46 -6.06 -26.55
N PRO A 897 22.32 -5.32 -25.43
CA PRO A 897 22.97 -5.64 -24.15
C PRO A 897 22.56 -7.00 -23.57
N ALA A 898 23.36 -7.59 -22.68
CA ALA A 898 23.03 -8.82 -21.97
C ALA A 898 22.18 -8.56 -20.71
N TYR A 899 21.38 -9.52 -20.25
CA TYR A 899 20.56 -9.37 -19.04
C TYR A 899 21.31 -9.68 -17.73
N CYS A 900 20.92 -9.03 -16.63
CA CYS A 900 21.57 -9.14 -15.31
C CYS A 900 21.19 -10.40 -14.51
N VAL A 901 22.13 -10.91 -13.71
CA VAL A 901 21.94 -12.07 -12.81
C VAL A 901 22.22 -11.68 -11.35
N LYS A 902 21.39 -12.14 -10.41
CA LYS A 902 21.52 -11.81 -8.99
C LYS A 902 22.81 -12.38 -8.39
N GLY A 903 23.56 -11.55 -7.65
CA GLY A 903 24.85 -11.92 -7.07
C GLY A 903 26.05 -11.81 -8.03
N SER A 904 25.82 -11.72 -9.34
CA SER A 904 26.85 -11.59 -10.38
C SER A 904 26.51 -10.45 -11.34
N LEU A 905 26.27 -9.26 -10.79
CA LEU A 905 25.94 -8.07 -11.58
C LEU A 905 27.19 -7.44 -12.21
N THR A 906 27.00 -6.86 -13.39
CA THR A 906 27.98 -6.00 -14.07
C THR A 906 27.35 -4.64 -14.40
N PRO A 907 28.13 -3.56 -14.57
CA PRO A 907 27.58 -2.24 -14.92
C PRO A 907 26.72 -2.26 -16.18
N ASP A 908 27.11 -3.00 -17.22
CA ASP A 908 26.53 -2.91 -18.56
C ASP A 908 25.32 -3.82 -18.83
N CYS A 909 24.96 -4.71 -17.89
CA CYS A 909 23.80 -5.59 -18.07
C CYS A 909 22.45 -4.84 -17.92
N THR A 910 21.44 -5.25 -18.68
CA THR A 910 20.05 -4.77 -18.54
C THR A 910 19.28 -5.58 -17.50
N CYS A 911 18.53 -4.93 -16.61
CA CYS A 911 17.64 -5.60 -15.68
C CYS A 911 16.36 -6.08 -16.40
N ASP A 912 16.24 -7.40 -16.61
CA ASP A 912 15.10 -8.03 -17.29
C ASP A 912 13.79 -7.79 -16.53
N ILE A 913 12.80 -7.20 -17.23
CA ILE A 913 11.49 -6.85 -16.69
C ILE A 913 10.61 -8.10 -16.46
N GLY A 914 10.87 -9.21 -17.18
CA GLY A 914 10.14 -10.47 -17.04
C GLY A 914 10.70 -11.42 -15.97
N SER A 915 11.86 -11.11 -15.37
CA SER A 915 12.56 -12.01 -14.45
C SER A 915 11.85 -12.14 -13.09
N GLN A 916 11.27 -13.30 -12.80
CA GLN A 916 10.64 -13.57 -11.50
C GLN A 916 11.65 -13.86 -10.39
N SER A 917 12.82 -14.44 -10.73
CA SER A 917 13.89 -14.75 -9.76
C SER A 917 14.76 -13.54 -9.42
N TYR A 918 14.84 -12.55 -10.32
CA TYR A 918 15.49 -11.27 -10.06
C TYR A 918 14.71 -10.10 -10.68
N PRO A 919 13.58 -9.68 -10.06
CA PRO A 919 12.72 -8.63 -10.61
C PRO A 919 13.45 -7.33 -10.90
N SER A 920 13.15 -6.69 -12.02
CA SER A 920 13.86 -5.51 -12.52
C SER A 920 13.99 -4.39 -11.49
N ALA A 921 12.93 -4.09 -10.71
CA ALA A 921 12.98 -3.09 -9.64
C ALA A 921 14.00 -3.44 -8.55
N THR A 922 14.10 -4.72 -8.16
CA THR A 922 15.14 -5.20 -7.23
C THR A 922 16.51 -5.16 -7.88
N CYS A 923 16.64 -5.55 -9.15
CA CYS A 923 17.90 -5.53 -9.89
C CYS A 923 18.48 -4.12 -10.06
N LEU A 924 17.64 -3.13 -10.40
CA LEU A 924 18.04 -1.73 -10.49
C LEU A 924 18.42 -1.17 -9.13
N LYS A 925 17.67 -1.50 -8.07
CA LYS A 925 17.98 -1.09 -6.70
C LYS A 925 19.30 -1.68 -6.20
N ASP A 926 19.50 -2.99 -6.40
CA ASP A 926 20.72 -3.70 -6.04
C ASP A 926 21.92 -3.15 -6.85
N LYS A 927 21.75 -2.81 -8.15
CA LYS A 927 22.77 -2.08 -8.93
C LYS A 927 23.17 -0.76 -8.28
N LEU A 928 22.20 0.11 -7.99
CA LEU A 928 22.46 1.42 -7.40
C LEU A 928 23.13 1.30 -6.02
N CYS A 929 22.73 0.32 -5.21
CA CYS A 929 23.35 0.08 -3.90
C CYS A 929 24.72 -0.62 -3.94
N ILE A 930 25.13 -1.22 -5.07
CA ILE A 930 26.44 -1.87 -5.22
C ILE A 930 27.44 -0.98 -5.95
N PHE A 931 27.05 -0.39 -7.08
CA PHE A 931 27.96 0.37 -7.95
C PHE A 931 27.91 1.89 -7.72
N GLU A 932 26.80 2.41 -7.21
CA GLU A 932 26.58 3.85 -7.03
C GLU A 932 26.29 4.25 -5.58
N LEU A 933 26.61 3.41 -4.59
CA LEU A 933 26.16 3.55 -3.20
C LEU A 933 26.28 4.98 -2.64
N ILE A 934 27.36 5.69 -2.99
CA ILE A 934 27.67 7.07 -2.57
C ILE A 934 26.58 8.08 -2.99
N SER A 935 25.94 7.91 -4.16
CA SER A 935 24.89 8.82 -4.64
C SER A 935 23.51 8.53 -4.02
N GLN A 936 23.36 7.42 -3.30
CA GLN A 936 22.04 6.90 -2.90
C GLN A 936 21.58 7.37 -1.52
N SER A 937 20.29 7.69 -1.43
CA SER A 937 19.63 8.07 -0.17
C SER A 937 19.60 6.91 0.85
N LYS A 938 19.47 7.24 2.14
CA LYS A 938 19.28 6.26 3.22
C LYS A 938 18.02 5.38 3.05
N ALA A 939 17.00 5.89 2.34
CA ALA A 939 15.77 5.15 2.04
C ALA A 939 15.93 4.19 0.84
N ASN A 940 16.77 4.56 -0.14
CA ASN A 940 17.14 3.69 -1.25
C ASN A 940 18.08 2.59 -0.73
N CYS A 941 19.24 2.96 -0.21
CA CYS A 941 20.25 2.04 0.28
C CYS A 941 20.50 2.31 1.77
N PRO A 942 20.15 1.40 2.69
CA PRO A 942 20.37 1.58 4.13
C PRO A 942 21.82 1.94 4.46
N CYS A 943 22.02 2.65 5.58
CA CYS A 943 23.35 3.01 6.06
C CYS A 943 24.09 1.78 6.60
N LEU A 944 25.32 1.57 6.14
CA LEU A 944 26.19 0.53 6.70
C LEU A 944 26.63 0.91 8.12
N MET A 945 26.74 -0.09 9.00
CA MET A 945 27.10 0.11 10.43
C MET A 945 28.60 0.37 10.66
N LYS A 946 29.40 0.33 9.59
CA LYS A 946 30.84 0.56 9.57
C LYS A 946 31.26 1.03 8.18
N GLY A 947 32.06 2.08 8.10
CA GLY A 947 32.66 2.54 6.84
C GLY A 947 31.69 2.85 5.69
N ASP A 948 30.45 3.28 5.96
CA ASP A 948 29.58 3.79 4.89
C ASP A 948 30.19 5.07 4.30
N PRO A 949 30.49 5.14 2.99
CA PRO A 949 31.13 6.32 2.40
C PRO A 949 30.22 7.56 2.39
N ARG A 950 28.95 7.44 2.80
CA ARG A 950 28.00 8.54 3.00
C ARG A 950 27.88 8.99 4.46
N ALA A 951 28.59 8.36 5.40
CA ALA A 951 28.58 8.75 6.80
C ALA A 951 29.06 10.21 6.95
N GLY A 952 28.30 11.01 7.69
CA GLY A 952 28.49 12.46 7.81
C GLY A 952 27.91 13.31 6.69
N LYS A 953 27.29 12.71 5.67
CA LYS A 953 26.56 13.44 4.59
C LYS A 953 25.09 13.02 4.49
N VAL A 954 24.83 11.76 4.17
CA VAL A 954 23.46 11.19 3.99
C VAL A 954 23.12 10.20 5.12
N CYS A 955 24.15 9.50 5.59
CA CYS A 955 24.10 8.73 6.82
C CYS A 955 24.69 9.57 7.96
N PRO A 956 24.25 9.40 9.22
CA PRO A 956 24.90 10.04 10.36
C PRO A 956 26.41 9.81 10.37
N PHE A 957 27.19 10.81 10.80
CA PHE A 957 28.61 10.60 11.08
C PHE A 957 28.77 9.66 12.27
N TYR A 958 29.90 8.97 12.34
CA TYR A 958 30.20 8.12 13.48
C TYR A 958 30.75 8.97 14.64
N CYS A 959 30.22 8.79 15.86
CA CYS A 959 30.80 9.43 17.05
C CYS A 959 32.07 8.64 17.43
N THR A 960 33.26 9.20 17.22
CA THR A 960 34.54 8.50 17.50
C THR A 960 35.16 8.87 18.85
N SER A 961 34.59 9.87 19.55
CA SER A 961 34.94 10.26 20.91
C SER A 961 33.77 10.90 21.66
N LYS A 962 33.91 11.05 22.99
CA LYS A 962 32.91 11.74 23.83
C LYS A 962 32.78 13.24 23.52
N VAL A 963 33.83 13.87 22.98
CA VAL A 963 33.85 15.31 22.65
C VAL A 963 33.10 15.58 21.34
N GLU A 964 33.07 14.63 20.42
CA GLU A 964 32.32 14.67 19.16
C GLU A 964 30.86 14.22 19.29
N LEU A 965 30.43 13.87 20.51
CA LEU A 965 29.16 13.22 20.75
C LEU A 965 27.99 14.20 20.64
N THR A 966 27.04 13.90 19.75
CA THR A 966 25.82 14.69 19.57
C THR A 966 24.59 13.79 19.60
N ALA A 967 23.40 14.41 19.69
CA ALA A 967 22.12 13.73 19.54
C ALA A 967 21.98 13.01 18.18
N GLU A 968 22.76 13.39 17.17
CA GLU A 968 22.52 13.01 15.76
C GLU A 968 23.49 11.93 15.24
N CYS A 969 24.70 11.81 15.81
CA CYS A 969 25.72 10.84 15.35
C CYS A 969 25.40 9.37 15.71
N MET A 970 26.02 8.42 14.99
CA MET A 970 25.90 6.97 15.23
C MET A 970 27.16 6.40 15.90
N CYS A 971 27.03 5.45 16.82
CA CYS A 971 28.19 4.83 17.48
C CYS A 971 28.73 3.66 16.63
N GLU A 972 30.00 3.69 16.21
CA GLU A 972 30.56 2.72 15.24
C GLU A 972 31.03 1.39 15.87
N LEU A 973 30.85 0.30 15.12
CA LEU A 973 31.32 -1.04 15.46
C LEU A 973 32.85 -1.18 15.36
N GLY A 974 33.50 -0.97 16.51
CA GLY A 974 34.93 -1.22 16.74
C GLY A 974 35.81 0.03 16.77
N SER A 975 35.25 1.21 17.07
CA SER A 975 36.04 2.43 17.28
C SER A 975 36.75 2.46 18.65
N SER A 976 37.63 3.44 18.84
CA SER A 976 38.31 3.76 20.11
C SER A 976 37.37 4.28 21.20
N TYR A 977 36.11 4.60 20.88
CA TYR A 977 35.10 5.04 21.82
C TYR A 977 33.97 3.99 21.87
N PRO A 978 34.03 3.04 22.82
CA PRO A 978 33.19 1.84 22.77
C PRO A 978 31.70 2.17 22.70
N GLN A 979 30.99 1.48 21.80
CA GLN A 979 29.59 1.75 21.46
C GLN A 979 28.69 1.94 22.70
N ALA A 980 28.77 1.05 23.69
CA ALA A 980 27.97 1.11 24.93
C ALA A 980 28.33 2.26 25.89
N THR A 981 29.44 2.96 25.68
CA THR A 981 29.77 4.23 26.38
C THR A 981 29.33 5.42 25.53
N CYS A 982 29.55 5.36 24.23
CA CYS A 982 29.02 6.33 23.26
C CYS A 982 27.50 6.53 23.38
N GLU A 983 26.72 5.45 23.42
CA GLU A 983 25.26 5.51 23.55
C GLU A 983 24.79 6.00 24.93
N ARG A 984 25.52 5.67 26.00
CA ARG A 984 25.21 6.12 27.37
C ARG A 984 25.43 7.62 27.54
N ASP A 985 26.60 8.10 27.14
CA ASP A 985 26.95 9.51 27.24
C ASP A 985 26.07 10.37 26.31
N LYS A 986 25.54 9.78 25.23
CA LYS A 986 24.58 10.44 24.33
C LYS A 986 23.23 10.67 25.02
N LEU A 987 22.76 9.75 25.85
CA LEU A 987 21.52 9.93 26.63
C LEU A 987 21.61 11.13 27.58
N CYS A 988 22.79 11.42 28.15
CA CYS A 988 23.02 12.64 28.95
C CYS A 988 22.82 13.95 28.16
N ILE A 989 22.97 13.93 26.82
CA ILE A 989 22.81 15.10 25.96
C ILE A 989 21.35 15.25 25.50
N VAL A 990 20.65 14.15 25.25
CA VAL A 990 19.27 14.18 24.70
C VAL A 990 18.19 14.27 25.80
N ASP A 991 18.42 13.71 26.98
CA ASP A 991 17.38 13.52 28.01
C ASP A 991 17.89 13.70 29.46
N LEU A 992 18.60 14.80 29.71
CA LEU A 992 19.29 15.05 30.99
C LEU A 992 18.38 15.00 32.23
N ILE A 993 17.12 15.45 32.12
CA ILE A 993 16.19 15.57 33.25
C ILE A 993 15.74 14.22 33.83
N HIS A 994 15.80 13.13 33.05
CA HIS A 994 15.48 11.78 33.53
C HIS A 994 16.72 10.98 33.94
N GLN A 995 17.92 11.58 33.91
CA GLN A 995 19.17 10.92 34.28
C GLN A 995 19.65 11.32 35.69
N SER A 996 20.02 10.32 36.48
CA SER A 996 20.62 10.50 37.80
C SER A 996 21.97 11.21 37.72
N ILE A 997 22.34 11.89 38.81
CA ILE A 997 23.65 12.54 38.97
C ILE A 997 24.85 11.57 38.83
N SER A 998 24.61 10.25 38.99
CA SER A 998 25.61 9.19 38.76
C SER A 998 25.81 8.83 37.28
N ASN A 999 24.79 9.01 36.45
CA ASN A 999 24.88 8.81 35.00
C ASN A 999 25.39 10.09 34.32
N CYS A 1000 24.83 11.24 34.73
CA CYS A 1000 25.04 12.54 34.10
C CYS A 1000 25.19 13.61 35.21
N PRO A 1001 26.40 14.11 35.50
CA PRO A 1001 26.65 15.10 36.56
C PRO A 1001 25.80 16.38 36.44
N CYS A 1002 25.67 17.14 37.53
CA CYS A 1002 25.05 18.48 37.50
C CYS A 1002 25.86 19.47 36.65
N LEU A 1003 25.16 20.32 35.89
CA LEU A 1003 25.73 21.42 35.13
C LEU A 1003 25.98 22.63 36.04
N ALA A 1004 27.12 23.29 35.87
CA ALA A 1004 27.55 24.39 36.74
C ALA A 1004 26.74 25.70 36.58
N ASN A 1005 25.89 25.80 35.56
CA ASN A 1005 24.95 26.92 35.36
C ASN A 1005 23.68 26.37 34.67
N ASN A 1006 22.50 26.81 35.12
CA ASN A 1006 21.21 26.50 34.51
C ASN A 1006 20.97 24.98 34.24
N ASP A 1007 21.30 24.11 35.19
CA ASP A 1007 20.83 22.72 35.11
C ASP A 1007 19.29 22.69 35.17
N PRO A 1008 18.60 21.98 34.26
CA PRO A 1008 17.14 21.89 34.27
C PRO A 1008 16.59 20.98 35.39
N ARG A 1009 17.45 20.32 36.17
CA ARG A 1009 17.07 19.57 37.37
C ARG A 1009 17.11 20.51 38.59
N ASP A 1010 16.07 20.43 39.42
CA ASP A 1010 15.81 21.35 40.53
C ASP A 1010 17.01 21.58 41.48
N GLU A 1011 17.17 22.79 42.00
CA GLU A 1011 18.34 23.19 42.81
C GLU A 1011 18.53 22.30 44.05
N SER A 1012 17.46 21.72 44.60
CA SER A 1012 17.52 20.78 45.73
C SER A 1012 18.27 19.47 45.42
N ILE A 1013 18.43 19.13 44.14
CA ILE A 1013 19.12 17.91 43.66
C ILE A 1013 20.63 18.14 43.54
N CYS A 1014 21.06 19.36 43.19
CA CYS A 1014 22.47 19.68 42.98
C CYS A 1014 23.15 20.35 44.20
N ASN A 1015 22.40 21.02 45.09
CA ASN A 1015 22.95 21.71 46.27
C ASN A 1015 22.90 20.87 47.56
N GLN A 1016 23.70 19.78 47.62
CA GLN A 1016 24.10 19.10 48.86
C GLN A 1016 25.60 18.77 48.76
N THR A 1017 26.52 19.58 49.30
CA THR A 1017 26.93 19.62 50.72
C THR A 1017 27.85 20.86 50.86
N GLU A 1018 27.81 21.67 51.93
CA GLU A 1018 28.61 21.49 53.16
C GLU A 1018 28.07 22.30 54.36
N GLN A 1019 28.40 21.87 55.58
CA GLN A 1019 28.21 22.62 56.82
C GLN A 1019 29.40 22.42 57.76
N LEU A 1020 29.99 23.50 58.31
CA LEU A 1020 30.24 23.74 59.75
C LEU A 1020 31.12 25.01 60.00
N TYR A 1021 30.93 25.61 61.17
CA TYR A 1021 31.53 26.82 61.79
C TYR A 1021 33.05 26.73 62.09
N PRO A 1022 33.78 27.80 62.58
CA PRO A 1022 33.60 29.28 62.53
C PRO A 1022 34.90 30.13 62.25
N ASP A 1023 34.74 31.46 62.29
CA ASP A 1023 35.73 32.59 62.45
C ASP A 1023 36.79 32.36 63.60
N PRO A 1024 38.00 33.00 63.68
CA PRO A 1024 38.27 34.41 63.28
C PRO A 1024 39.66 34.91 62.79
N SER A 1025 39.61 36.14 62.23
CA SER A 1025 40.61 37.25 62.27
C SER A 1025 41.88 37.32 61.37
N ASP A 1026 42.06 38.53 60.81
CA ASP A 1026 43.12 39.13 59.97
C ASP A 1026 44.24 39.80 60.85
N PRO A 1027 45.28 40.55 60.37
CA PRO A 1027 45.83 40.78 59.01
C PRO A 1027 47.41 40.82 58.88
N ILE A 1028 47.93 41.21 57.68
CA ILE A 1028 49.10 42.12 57.38
C ILE A 1028 50.13 41.66 56.28
N ILE A 1029 50.03 42.31 55.11
CA ILE A 1029 50.96 42.77 54.02
C ILE A 1029 52.52 42.85 54.26
N PRO A 1030 53.43 43.14 53.25
CA PRO A 1030 53.41 43.06 51.74
C PRO A 1030 54.76 42.63 50.99
N ASP A 1031 54.67 42.26 49.69
CA ASP A 1031 55.53 42.57 48.46
C ASP A 1031 57.12 42.58 48.45
N PRO A 1032 57.92 42.71 47.34
CA PRO A 1032 57.87 42.34 45.88
C PRO A 1032 59.12 41.55 45.34
N THR A 1033 59.23 41.23 44.01
CA THR A 1033 60.39 41.49 43.04
C THR A 1033 60.53 40.54 41.79
N GLU A 1034 61.50 40.82 40.89
CA GLU A 1034 61.59 40.59 39.41
C GLU A 1034 62.32 39.32 38.89
N THR A 1035 62.21 38.97 37.58
CA THR A 1035 63.34 38.82 36.56
C THR A 1035 62.88 38.26 35.16
N ASN A 1036 63.80 38.00 34.19
CA ASN A 1036 63.56 37.96 32.72
C ASN A 1036 64.19 36.70 31.95
N PRO A 1037 64.68 36.69 30.67
CA PRO A 1037 64.15 35.83 29.56
C PRO A 1037 65.14 34.83 28.86
N GLU A 1038 65.03 34.64 27.52
CA GLU A 1038 65.91 33.89 26.52
C GLU A 1038 65.50 32.41 26.22
N THR A 1039 65.68 31.72 25.06
CA THR A 1039 66.11 31.91 23.61
C THR A 1039 65.88 30.54 22.83
N ASP A 1040 66.05 30.23 21.52
CA ASP A 1040 66.24 30.91 20.19
C ASP A 1040 65.93 29.96 18.95
N GLN A 1041 66.05 30.47 17.68
CA GLN A 1041 66.50 29.86 16.36
C GLN A 1041 66.09 28.40 15.88
N GLU A 1042 66.19 27.90 14.61
CA GLU A 1042 66.64 28.42 13.28
C GLU A 1042 66.05 27.70 12.00
N GLN A 1043 66.55 28.15 10.83
CA GLN A 1043 66.33 27.96 9.37
C GLN A 1043 66.29 26.57 8.67
N GLU A 1044 65.81 26.61 7.39
CA GLU A 1044 66.29 25.95 6.13
C GLU A 1044 66.49 24.41 6.06
N GLY A 1045 66.60 23.73 4.90
CA GLY A 1045 66.53 24.08 3.47
C GLY A 1045 67.23 22.98 2.63
N GLY A 1046 67.08 22.95 1.29
CA GLY A 1046 67.80 21.98 0.44
C GLY A 1046 67.04 21.50 -0.81
N SER A 1047 67.73 20.94 -1.82
CA SER A 1047 67.13 20.61 -3.12
C SER A 1047 67.86 19.53 -3.93
N LYS A 1048 67.10 18.92 -4.86
CA LYS A 1048 67.47 18.47 -6.24
C LYS A 1048 68.32 17.21 -6.48
N GLN A 1049 67.95 16.55 -7.60
CA GLN A 1049 68.78 15.81 -8.58
C GLN A 1049 69.44 14.49 -8.09
N GLU A 1050 69.71 13.46 -8.91
CA GLU A 1050 69.40 13.13 -10.33
C GLU A 1050 69.66 11.63 -10.58
N SER A 1051 69.13 11.03 -11.66
CA SER A 1051 69.87 10.16 -12.63
C SER A 1051 68.95 9.35 -13.56
N ASP A 1052 69.21 9.40 -14.87
CA ASP A 1052 68.47 8.68 -15.93
C ASP A 1052 69.01 7.27 -16.25
N LYS A 1053 68.26 6.53 -17.10
CA LYS A 1053 68.79 5.75 -18.24
C LYS A 1053 67.71 5.21 -19.19
N ASP A 1054 67.67 5.77 -20.40
CA ASP A 1054 67.76 5.16 -21.75
C ASP A 1054 67.41 3.67 -21.97
N GLU A 1055 66.90 3.21 -23.15
CA GLU A 1055 66.85 3.85 -24.48
C GLU A 1055 65.77 3.20 -25.41
N THR A 1056 64.99 4.02 -26.16
CA THR A 1056 64.51 3.85 -27.58
C THR A 1056 63.90 2.51 -28.13
N ILE A 1057 63.09 2.43 -29.21
CA ILE A 1057 62.36 3.36 -30.10
C ILE A 1057 61.21 2.61 -30.80
N LYS A 1058 60.09 3.29 -31.11
CA LYS A 1058 59.41 3.24 -32.42
C LYS A 1058 58.46 4.42 -32.63
N GLU A 1059 58.18 4.74 -33.88
CA GLU A 1059 57.88 6.10 -34.35
C GLU A 1059 56.38 6.45 -34.42
N GLU A 1060 56.07 7.69 -34.02
CA GLU A 1060 55.14 8.67 -34.66
C GLU A 1060 53.65 8.30 -34.89
N GLN A 1061 52.70 9.25 -34.88
CA GLN A 1061 52.78 10.69 -35.17
C GLN A 1061 52.16 11.58 -34.09
N LYS A 1062 52.56 12.87 -34.09
CA LYS A 1062 51.91 13.95 -33.33
C LYS A 1062 50.75 14.56 -34.13
N THR A 1063 49.68 14.93 -33.45
CA THR A 1063 48.81 16.05 -33.82
C THR A 1063 48.70 17.04 -32.65
N SER A 1064 48.42 18.30 -32.96
CA SER A 1064 48.51 19.42 -32.01
C SER A 1064 47.27 19.59 -31.11
N ASN A 1065 47.44 20.37 -30.04
CA ASN A 1065 46.41 20.60 -29.00
C ASN A 1065 45.18 21.34 -29.52
N PHE A 1066 44.02 21.04 -28.93
CA PHE A 1066 42.71 21.65 -29.25
C PHE A 1066 42.07 22.35 -28.03
N VAL A 1067 41.12 23.27 -28.28
CA VAL A 1067 40.43 24.11 -27.29
C VAL A 1067 38.91 24.01 -27.45
N TRP A 1068 38.19 23.94 -26.32
CA TRP A 1068 36.73 23.82 -26.22
C TRP A 1068 36.17 24.89 -25.26
N ILE A 1069 34.95 25.41 -25.52
CA ILE A 1069 34.20 26.39 -24.71
C ILE A 1069 32.68 26.21 -24.99
N ILE A 1070 31.81 26.17 -23.95
CA ILE A 1070 30.38 25.79 -24.02
C ILE A 1070 29.49 26.69 -23.11
N ILE A 1071 28.17 26.79 -23.39
CA ILE A 1071 27.26 27.97 -23.19
C ILE A 1071 25.78 27.51 -22.95
N VAL A 1072 24.79 28.26 -22.37
CA VAL A 1072 23.34 27.83 -22.37
C VAL A 1072 22.16 28.93 -22.33
N VAL A 1073 21.69 29.61 -23.43
CA VAL A 1073 20.42 30.45 -23.43
C VAL A 1073 19.15 29.89 -24.14
N VAL A 1074 17.96 30.05 -23.53
CA VAL A 1074 16.60 29.84 -24.11
C VAL A 1074 16.02 31.15 -24.68
N GLY A 1075 15.38 31.18 -25.86
CA GLY A 1075 14.66 32.40 -26.31
C GLY A 1075 13.96 32.38 -27.67
N THR A 1076 13.24 33.49 -27.98
CA THR A 1076 12.41 33.67 -29.18
C THR A 1076 13.06 34.58 -30.23
N LYS A 1077 12.73 34.33 -31.52
CA LYS A 1077 13.14 35.17 -32.64
C LYS A 1077 11.98 36.05 -33.11
N LYS A 1078 12.16 37.36 -33.09
CA LYS A 1078 11.21 38.31 -33.70
C LYS A 1078 11.54 38.44 -35.19
N GLN A 1079 10.56 38.18 -36.05
CA GLN A 1079 10.71 38.36 -37.50
C GLN A 1079 10.40 39.82 -37.84
N GLU A 1080 11.36 40.54 -38.41
CA GLU A 1080 11.12 41.84 -39.06
C GLU A 1080 10.99 41.61 -40.57
N GLU A 1081 9.99 42.23 -41.19
CA GLU A 1081 9.83 42.28 -42.65
C GLU A 1081 10.71 43.38 -43.22
N ILE A 1082 11.62 43.04 -44.14
CA ILE A 1082 12.29 43.98 -45.05
C ILE A 1082 12.41 43.25 -46.41
N ASP A 1083 12.16 43.98 -47.51
CA ASP A 1083 12.33 43.53 -48.91
C ASP A 1083 13.78 43.20 -49.30
#